data_AF-A0A640W6P0-F1
#
_entry.id   AF-A0A640W6P0-F1
#
_cell.length_a   1.000
_cell.length_b   1.000
_cell.length_c   1.000
_cell.angle_alpha   90.00
_cell.angle_beta   90.00
_cell.angle_gamma   90.00
#
_symmetry.space_group_name_H-M   'P 1'
#
loop_
_entity.id
_entity.type
_entity.pdbx_description
1 polymer ?
#
loop_
_entity_poly.entity_id
_entity_poly.type
_entity_poly.pdbx_seq_one_letter_code
_entity_poly.pdbx_strand_id
1 'polypeptide(L)'
;MLEIRILLGLFLFILPGYLLSLLIFKKINFVERVLFGFVSGIFIFSALLLLFASFMRVSSLFFYAMYFIYLIIVLIFLFRRVKFEFKISKNLIMKLMILVPILIFVFYMTFFPHLKYDYYLPFHADEWVHWGLTRAFMENGRTSFINPFTGNGKVFDVELGFHVFLSSFKWLSGADLRSIFVLMPSIISVFVAIAAFCIGEKSKVKFGLASAFLISFIPTTIRYLGPSFLVPVSTGLLLTAFSIWLLNTEPKIKYAFFPILFIFSIFMHLPTAGAIAIVAIVYGILEITEKKFREGLALIGMCLFPFLLLYLLFPPFMSYLQLGLDAMFEESKQSLPLIRFSFDELTKIIWALFLFSAFLSVLKGKKMERSILLSFFLFFSIFFVYQKYKYGIQILSDRFLLFAYLMVTLLAGYGIVAIGEHLKNLLKKFIRKIPHRDAEKLFKAGIVTAILILVSIYAIPAHKDISFYRMIGERDFENFEWIRENIDKYKEENYSFDKAAIYPQKASIFSAVTGIYTIASSGWPIYGRNMVDKMSEFMEKRCKDSEFLEKNGIGVIYGFCENPYAEKIHDMTYLFHGVPPTADFYMNSTTPCKNQKIDFISNSSSPYSPITKILWNFGDGNTSTGETYALEFGENDYVETEIKMNKSFAIEMWLNPSFSYDDGITHRWFFWGDKDGYISCFKYKNGRIYFVVKVTKWRAAYSTIKYEKNTWHHFLASYNNGNFHLYWDGKLVKSSAGGNILPSVKKRLRIGGSFDGYIREVRIYDRYLKIDEVKQNYIGNVTMNGLIAWWKFNEGYGSIAYDSIGNHNGTIHGCKWIHHAVHAYKKAGTYNVTLTVWNEKGLKSEATKEIIIKDCAIARTNDFTDKN
;
A
#
# COMPACT_ATOMS: atom_id res chain seq x y z
N MET A 1 -8.58 17.44 27.10
CA MET A 1 -7.83 18.02 25.95
C MET A 1 -8.31 17.45 24.62
N LEU A 2 -8.39 16.12 24.45
CA LEU A 2 -8.88 15.44 23.23
C LEU A 2 -10.30 15.86 22.81
N GLU A 3 -11.24 15.85 23.77
CA GLU A 3 -12.65 16.22 23.53
C GLU A 3 -12.83 17.68 23.10
N ILE A 4 -11.96 18.57 23.62
CA ILE A 4 -11.97 20.00 23.27
C ILE A 4 -11.59 20.20 21.80
N ARG A 5 -10.65 19.41 21.27
CA ARG A 5 -10.23 19.48 19.87
C ARG A 5 -11.34 19.06 18.92
N ILE A 6 -12.11 18.02 19.26
CA ILE A 6 -13.28 17.60 18.47
C ILE A 6 -14.35 18.69 18.46
N LEU A 7 -14.69 19.27 19.62
CA LEU A 7 -15.68 20.35 19.71
C LEU A 7 -15.26 21.61 18.93
N LEU A 8 -13.99 22.02 19.05
CA LEU A 8 -13.44 23.12 18.27
C LEU A 8 -13.47 22.81 16.77
N GLY A 9 -13.08 21.59 16.39
CA GLY A 9 -13.16 21.10 15.02
C GLY A 9 -14.58 21.19 14.46
N LEU A 10 -15.58 20.74 15.21
CA LEU A 10 -16.98 20.85 14.81
C LEU A 10 -17.42 22.30 14.63
N PHE A 11 -17.06 23.18 15.55
CA PHE A 11 -17.38 24.61 15.44
C PHE A 11 -16.79 25.20 14.15
N LEU A 12 -15.49 24.99 13.91
CA LEU A 12 -14.81 25.47 12.70
C LEU A 12 -15.37 24.84 11.43
N PHE A 13 -15.73 23.56 11.47
CA PHE A 13 -16.31 22.87 10.31
C PHE A 13 -17.70 23.42 9.92
N ILE A 14 -18.51 23.80 10.91
CA ILE A 14 -19.88 24.30 10.72
C ILE A 14 -19.89 25.79 10.35
N LEU A 15 -18.99 26.58 10.91
CA LEU A 15 -19.03 28.05 10.90
C LEU A 15 -19.15 28.64 9.48
N PRO A 16 -18.32 28.27 8.48
CA PRO A 16 -18.40 28.88 7.15
C PRO A 16 -19.72 28.61 6.44
N GLY A 17 -20.22 27.37 6.51
CA GLY A 17 -21.51 26.99 5.94
C GLY A 17 -22.69 27.65 6.68
N TYR A 18 -22.58 27.79 8.01
CA TYR A 18 -23.55 28.53 8.82
C TYR A 18 -23.64 29.99 8.38
N LEU A 19 -22.49 30.65 8.20
CA LEU A 19 -22.41 32.03 7.73
C LEU A 19 -22.94 32.17 6.30
N LEU A 20 -22.60 31.23 5.40
CA LEU A 20 -23.16 31.17 4.05
C LEU A 20 -24.68 31.05 4.08
N SER A 21 -25.23 30.30 5.03
CA SER A 21 -26.67 30.15 5.17
C SER A 21 -27.38 31.49 5.43
N LEU A 22 -26.74 32.43 6.14
CA LEU A 22 -27.30 33.77 6.45
C LEU A 22 -27.46 34.62 5.19
N LEU A 23 -26.59 34.41 4.19
CA LEU A 23 -26.67 35.08 2.88
C LEU A 23 -27.80 34.51 2.03
N ILE A 24 -27.91 33.19 1.99
CA ILE A 24 -28.74 32.48 1.02
C ILE A 24 -30.19 32.34 1.51
N PHE A 25 -30.38 31.98 2.78
CA PHE A 25 -31.69 31.64 3.29
C PHE A 25 -32.32 32.77 4.09
N LYS A 26 -33.51 33.21 3.65
CA LYS A 26 -34.29 34.24 4.34
C LYS A 26 -35.10 33.71 5.53
N LYS A 27 -35.57 32.45 5.47
CA LYS A 27 -36.64 31.94 6.35
C LYS A 27 -36.29 30.70 7.18
N ILE A 28 -35.07 30.18 7.09
CA ILE A 28 -34.69 29.00 7.87
C ILE A 28 -34.27 29.38 9.29
N ASN A 29 -34.53 28.48 10.23
CA ASN A 29 -34.25 28.69 11.65
C ASN A 29 -32.81 28.32 12.03
N PHE A 30 -32.42 28.60 13.28
CA PHE A 30 -31.07 28.31 13.80
C PHE A 30 -30.63 26.85 13.59
N VAL A 31 -31.50 25.86 13.87
CA VAL A 31 -31.19 24.43 13.76
C VAL A 31 -30.95 24.02 12.31
N GLU A 32 -31.76 24.54 11.38
CA GLU A 32 -31.57 24.33 9.94
C GLU A 32 -30.25 24.94 9.44
N ARG A 33 -29.83 26.08 10.00
CA ARG A 33 -28.54 26.70 9.66
C ARG A 33 -27.35 25.88 10.15
N VAL A 34 -27.45 25.29 11.35
CA VAL A 34 -26.43 24.38 11.89
C VAL A 34 -26.32 23.11 11.04
N LEU A 35 -27.45 22.52 10.66
CA LEU A 35 -27.49 21.36 9.75
C LEU A 35 -26.84 21.69 8.40
N PHE A 36 -27.25 22.80 7.78
CA PHE A 36 -26.67 23.26 6.52
C PHE A 36 -25.16 23.52 6.66
N GLY A 37 -24.75 24.14 7.78
CA GLY A 37 -23.34 24.41 8.07
C GLY A 37 -22.49 23.14 8.08
N PHE A 38 -22.91 22.12 8.83
CA PHE A 38 -22.20 20.85 8.90
C PHE A 38 -22.16 20.13 7.53
N VAL A 39 -23.31 19.94 6.89
CA VAL A 39 -23.38 19.18 5.62
C VAL A 39 -22.66 19.91 4.49
N SER A 40 -22.76 21.25 4.43
CA SER A 40 -22.00 22.03 3.45
C SER A 40 -20.49 22.00 3.71
N GLY A 41 -20.04 21.95 4.97
CA GLY A 41 -18.65 21.65 5.30
C GLY A 41 -18.20 20.31 4.69
N ILE A 42 -19.04 19.27 4.79
CA ILE A 42 -18.75 17.95 4.21
C ILE A 42 -18.53 18.05 2.70
N PHE A 43 -19.48 18.61 1.93
CA PHE A 43 -19.39 18.56 0.47
C PHE A 43 -18.60 19.72 -0.16
N ILE A 44 -18.59 20.93 0.40
CA ILE A 44 -17.90 22.09 -0.20
C ILE A 44 -16.39 21.95 -0.04
N PHE A 45 -15.90 21.71 1.18
CA PHE A 45 -14.46 21.57 1.41
C PHE A 45 -13.92 20.35 0.68
N SER A 46 -14.64 19.24 0.74
CA SER A 46 -14.19 18.01 0.10
C SER A 46 -14.24 18.11 -1.42
N ALA A 47 -15.28 18.68 -2.03
CA ALA A 47 -15.32 18.86 -3.49
C ALA A 47 -14.21 19.78 -4.00
N LEU A 48 -13.92 20.85 -3.27
CA LEU A 48 -12.83 21.76 -3.59
C LEU A 48 -11.46 21.06 -3.48
N LEU A 49 -11.19 20.35 -2.38
CA LEU A 49 -9.94 19.63 -2.20
C LEU A 49 -9.77 18.50 -3.23
N LEU A 50 -10.83 17.76 -3.54
CA LEU A 50 -10.84 16.75 -4.60
C LEU A 50 -10.44 17.33 -5.94
N LEU A 51 -11.01 18.50 -6.30
CA LEU A 51 -10.68 19.20 -7.53
C LEU A 51 -9.19 19.53 -7.57
N PHE A 52 -8.63 20.16 -6.54
CA PHE A 52 -7.20 20.51 -6.53
C PHE A 52 -6.28 19.28 -6.47
N ALA A 53 -6.64 18.25 -5.70
CA ALA A 53 -5.88 17.01 -5.59
C ALA A 53 -5.73 16.27 -6.93
N SER A 54 -6.60 16.57 -7.90
CA SER A 54 -6.56 15.96 -9.24
C SER A 54 -5.40 16.47 -10.11
N PHE A 55 -4.92 17.70 -9.88
CA PHE A 55 -3.83 18.30 -10.69
C PHE A 55 -2.63 18.75 -9.87
N MET A 56 -2.77 19.00 -8.57
CA MET A 56 -1.64 19.37 -7.68
C MET A 56 -1.66 18.57 -6.37
N ARG A 57 -0.52 18.57 -5.67
CA ARG A 57 -0.42 17.97 -4.33
C ARG A 57 -1.04 18.92 -3.31
N VAL A 58 -2.06 18.46 -2.61
CA VAL A 58 -2.75 19.18 -1.54
C VAL A 58 -2.05 18.92 -0.20
N SER A 59 -1.83 19.97 0.58
CA SER A 59 -1.29 19.89 1.94
C SER A 59 -2.26 20.50 2.95
N SER A 60 -2.02 20.27 4.24
CA SER A 60 -2.77 20.92 5.32
C SER A 60 -2.70 22.45 5.22
N LEU A 61 -1.54 23.01 4.90
CA LEU A 61 -1.35 24.45 4.71
C LEU A 61 -2.23 24.99 3.56
N PHE A 62 -2.25 24.30 2.42
CA PHE A 62 -3.09 24.66 1.29
C PHE A 62 -4.58 24.63 1.67
N PHE A 63 -5.00 23.59 2.38
CA PHE A 63 -6.36 23.47 2.88
C PHE A 63 -6.73 24.62 3.84
N TYR A 64 -5.86 24.99 4.79
CA TYR A 64 -6.11 26.14 5.66
C TYR A 64 -6.25 27.45 4.88
N ALA A 65 -5.40 27.68 3.89
CA ALA A 65 -5.52 28.86 3.02
C ALA A 65 -6.88 28.90 2.32
N MET A 66 -7.33 27.77 1.73
CA MET A 66 -8.65 27.68 1.11
C MET A 66 -9.79 27.92 2.11
N TYR A 67 -9.70 27.34 3.31
CA TYR A 67 -10.67 27.53 4.37
C TYR A 67 -10.78 29.01 4.77
N PHE A 68 -9.66 29.70 4.98
CA PHE A 68 -9.65 31.13 5.31
C PHE A 68 -10.18 32.00 4.18
N ILE A 69 -9.78 31.71 2.92
CA ILE A 69 -10.31 32.42 1.74
C ILE A 69 -11.83 32.27 1.68
N TYR A 70 -12.35 31.06 1.83
CA TYR A 70 -13.79 30.80 1.83
C TYR A 70 -14.49 31.57 2.96
N LEU A 71 -13.96 31.54 4.18
CA LEU A 71 -14.50 32.25 5.32
C LEU A 71 -14.51 33.78 5.09
N ILE A 72 -13.40 34.35 4.58
CA ILE A 72 -13.27 35.78 4.28
C ILE A 72 -14.27 36.21 3.21
N ILE A 73 -14.40 35.44 2.13
CA ILE A 73 -15.37 35.73 1.06
C ILE A 73 -16.79 35.81 1.63
N VAL A 74 -17.18 34.80 2.43
CA VAL A 74 -18.50 34.76 3.07
C VAL A 74 -18.70 35.96 3.99
N LEU A 75 -17.69 36.33 4.79
CA LEU A 75 -17.74 37.50 5.67
C LEU A 75 -17.87 38.81 4.90
N ILE A 76 -17.14 39.02 3.80
CA ILE A 76 -17.24 40.22 2.95
C ILE A 76 -18.66 40.39 2.43
N PHE A 77 -19.27 39.31 1.92
CA PHE A 77 -20.66 39.36 1.45
C PHE A 77 -21.66 39.60 2.57
N LEU A 78 -21.38 39.10 3.78
CA LEU A 78 -22.20 39.36 4.97
C LEU A 78 -22.14 40.84 5.38
N PHE A 79 -20.94 41.44 5.45
CA PHE A 79 -20.78 42.86 5.81
C PHE A 79 -21.47 43.82 4.83
N ARG A 80 -21.59 43.45 3.56
CA ARG A 80 -22.34 44.23 2.56
C ARG A 80 -23.87 44.19 2.75
N ARG A 81 -24.40 43.31 3.60
CA ARG A 81 -25.83 43.28 3.96
C ARG A 81 -26.09 44.04 5.26
N VAL A 82 -26.96 45.04 5.19
CA VAL A 82 -27.11 46.07 6.23
C VAL A 82 -27.92 45.64 7.47
N LYS A 83 -28.70 44.55 7.44
CA LYS A 83 -29.44 44.09 8.64
C LYS A 83 -29.61 42.57 8.69
N PHE A 84 -29.12 41.95 9.77
CA PHE A 84 -29.47 40.59 10.18
C PHE A 84 -30.25 40.66 11.50
N GLU A 85 -31.52 40.24 11.50
CA GLU A 85 -32.24 40.04 12.75
C GLU A 85 -32.03 38.60 13.23
N PHE A 86 -31.21 38.43 14.26
CA PHE A 86 -31.01 37.15 14.91
C PHE A 86 -32.09 36.94 15.97
N LYS A 87 -33.28 36.51 15.55
CA LYS A 87 -34.42 36.29 16.45
C LYS A 87 -34.68 34.81 16.66
N ILE A 88 -34.19 34.27 17.77
CA ILE A 88 -34.59 32.93 18.22
C ILE A 88 -35.99 33.06 18.82
N SER A 89 -36.99 32.46 18.16
CA SER A 89 -38.37 32.50 18.67
C SER A 89 -38.49 31.75 20.00
N LYS A 90 -39.34 32.22 20.92
CA LYS A 90 -39.65 31.51 22.18
C LYS A 90 -40.07 30.05 21.93
N ASN A 91 -40.82 29.79 20.86
CA ASN A 91 -41.22 28.44 20.45
C ASN A 91 -40.01 27.56 20.08
N LEU A 92 -39.01 28.12 19.39
CA LEU A 92 -37.79 27.39 19.06
C LEU A 92 -36.97 27.10 20.32
N ILE A 93 -36.88 28.02 21.28
CA ILE A 93 -36.21 27.79 22.57
C ILE A 93 -36.84 26.61 23.31
N MET A 94 -38.18 26.56 23.42
CA MET A 94 -38.87 25.44 24.04
C MET A 94 -38.60 24.11 23.32
N LYS A 95 -38.55 24.11 21.98
CA LYS A 95 -38.20 22.91 21.21
C LYS A 95 -36.75 22.49 21.43
N LEU A 96 -35.82 23.45 21.54
CA LEU A 96 -34.41 23.18 21.83
C LEU A 96 -34.21 22.53 23.21
N MET A 97 -34.99 22.95 24.22
CA MET A 97 -34.96 22.32 25.55
C MET A 97 -35.30 20.83 25.53
N ILE A 98 -36.08 20.38 24.53
CA ILE A 98 -36.43 18.96 24.34
C ILE A 98 -35.48 18.29 23.34
N LEU A 99 -35.11 18.99 22.27
CA LEU A 99 -34.25 18.47 21.23
C LEU A 99 -32.85 18.16 21.77
N VAL A 100 -32.26 19.03 22.59
CA VAL A 100 -30.89 18.83 23.12
C VAL A 100 -30.77 17.51 23.92
N PRO A 101 -31.66 17.20 24.89
CA PRO A 101 -31.69 15.88 25.52
C PRO A 101 -31.85 14.71 24.53
N ILE A 102 -32.68 14.87 23.49
CA ILE A 102 -32.82 13.84 22.44
C ILE A 102 -31.51 13.63 21.70
N LEU A 103 -30.80 14.71 21.34
CA LEU A 103 -29.50 14.61 20.64
C LEU A 103 -28.44 13.94 21.54
N ILE A 104 -28.41 14.26 22.84
CA ILE A 104 -27.53 13.57 23.81
C ILE A 104 -27.87 12.08 23.87
N PHE A 105 -29.15 11.72 23.89
CA PHE A 105 -29.58 10.33 23.88
C PHE A 105 -29.20 9.59 22.58
N VAL A 106 -29.35 10.23 21.42
CA VAL A 106 -28.90 9.69 20.12
C VAL A 106 -27.41 9.44 20.14
N PHE A 107 -26.61 10.42 20.60
CA PHE A 107 -25.18 10.25 20.78
C PHE A 107 -24.86 9.06 21.68
N TYR A 108 -25.50 8.99 22.85
CA TYR A 108 -25.29 7.90 23.81
C TYR A 108 -25.62 6.53 23.21
N MET A 109 -26.76 6.38 22.53
CA MET A 109 -27.16 5.10 21.95
C MET A 109 -26.22 4.64 20.83
N THR A 110 -25.72 5.56 20.01
CA THR A 110 -24.73 5.25 18.96
C THR A 110 -23.35 4.95 19.56
N PHE A 111 -22.98 5.62 20.67
CA PHE A 111 -21.70 5.41 21.36
C PHE A 111 -21.72 4.22 22.34
N PHE A 112 -22.91 3.71 22.68
CA PHE A 112 -23.11 2.67 23.68
C PHE A 112 -22.23 1.43 23.50
N PRO A 113 -21.95 0.93 22.27
CA PRO A 113 -21.04 -0.20 22.09
C PRO A 113 -19.65 0.02 22.72
N HIS A 114 -19.05 1.21 22.56
CA HIS A 114 -17.75 1.52 23.16
C HIS A 114 -17.81 1.52 24.70
N LEU A 115 -18.90 2.05 25.27
CA LEU A 115 -19.13 2.05 26.72
C LEU A 115 -19.37 0.64 27.29
N LYS A 116 -20.15 -0.18 26.58
CA LYS A 116 -20.48 -1.56 27.01
C LYS A 116 -19.24 -2.44 27.08
N TYR A 117 -18.37 -2.32 26.08
CA TYR A 117 -17.21 -3.20 25.92
C TYR A 117 -15.91 -2.63 26.49
N ASP A 118 -15.94 -1.42 27.07
CA ASP A 118 -14.75 -0.68 27.52
C ASP A 118 -13.62 -0.75 26.46
N TYR A 119 -13.98 -0.35 25.24
CA TYR A 119 -13.12 -0.51 24.06
C TYR A 119 -13.20 0.74 23.21
N TYR A 120 -12.13 1.53 23.18
CA TYR A 120 -12.08 2.85 22.53
C TYR A 120 -11.23 2.82 21.26
N LEU A 121 -11.48 1.84 20.40
CA LEU A 121 -10.87 1.67 19.08
C LEU A 121 -11.96 1.28 18.06
N PRO A 122 -11.71 1.42 16.75
CA PRO A 122 -12.64 0.94 15.74
C PRO A 122 -12.99 -0.55 15.92
N PHE A 123 -14.27 -0.87 15.77
CA PHE A 123 -14.81 -2.22 15.92
C PHE A 123 -14.72 -2.99 14.61
N HIS A 124 -15.02 -2.32 13.49
CA HIS A 124 -15.16 -2.98 12.19
C HIS A 124 -13.87 -2.87 11.36
N ALA A 125 -13.54 -3.90 10.58
CA ALA A 125 -12.36 -3.92 9.72
C ALA A 125 -12.37 -2.78 8.69
N ASP A 126 -13.53 -2.47 8.09
CA ASP A 126 -13.69 -1.35 7.16
C ASP A 126 -13.26 0.00 7.75
N GLU A 127 -13.49 0.23 9.05
CA GLU A 127 -13.06 1.47 9.70
C GLU A 127 -11.54 1.63 9.67
N TRP A 128 -10.79 0.53 9.85
CA TRP A 128 -9.34 0.52 9.72
C TRP A 128 -8.88 0.70 8.27
N VAL A 129 -9.65 0.20 7.29
CA VAL A 129 -9.37 0.48 5.87
C VAL A 129 -9.51 1.98 5.59
N HIS A 130 -10.61 2.58 6.04
CA HIS A 130 -10.83 4.02 5.87
C HIS A 130 -9.81 4.85 6.64
N TRP A 131 -9.33 4.38 7.77
CA TRP A 131 -8.23 5.01 8.49
C TRP A 131 -6.97 5.05 7.63
N GLY A 132 -6.56 3.89 7.10
CA GLY A 132 -5.37 3.77 6.25
C GLY A 132 -5.46 4.65 4.99
N LEU A 133 -6.61 4.66 4.32
CA LEU A 133 -6.85 5.49 3.13
C LEU A 133 -6.91 6.99 3.45
N THR A 134 -7.50 7.37 4.59
CA THR A 134 -7.48 8.76 5.08
C THR A 134 -6.05 9.24 5.34
N ARG A 135 -5.24 8.43 6.05
CA ARG A 135 -3.82 8.73 6.29
C ARG A 135 -3.05 8.85 4.97
N ALA A 136 -3.25 7.90 4.06
CA ALA A 136 -2.60 7.89 2.76
C ALA A 136 -2.92 9.15 1.93
N PHE A 137 -4.18 9.59 1.91
CA PHE A 137 -4.55 10.85 1.28
C PHE A 137 -3.85 12.04 1.94
N MET A 138 -3.82 12.09 3.27
CA MET A 138 -3.17 13.18 4.00
C MET A 138 -1.66 13.27 3.73
N GLU A 139 -0.99 12.13 3.59
CA GLU A 139 0.45 12.06 3.32
C GLU A 139 0.76 12.41 1.85
N ASN A 140 -0.04 11.91 0.91
CA ASN A 140 0.24 12.03 -0.52
C ASN A 140 -0.36 13.28 -1.16
N GLY A 141 -1.54 13.72 -0.70
CA GLY A 141 -2.24 14.91 -1.19
C GLY A 141 -2.75 14.80 -2.63
N ARG A 142 -3.02 13.59 -3.12
CA ARG A 142 -3.40 13.29 -4.51
C ARG A 142 -4.62 12.37 -4.55
N THR A 143 -5.32 12.36 -5.68
CA THR A 143 -6.47 11.45 -5.93
C THR A 143 -6.05 9.99 -6.18
N SER A 144 -4.77 9.75 -6.44
CA SER A 144 -4.17 8.42 -6.50
C SER A 144 -2.86 8.40 -5.72
N PHE A 145 -2.63 7.31 -5.00
CA PHE A 145 -1.46 7.14 -4.14
C PHE A 145 -1.05 5.67 -4.08
N ILE A 146 0.16 5.41 -3.58
CA ILE A 146 0.66 4.05 -3.36
C ILE A 146 -0.27 3.34 -2.37
N ASN A 147 -0.57 2.07 -2.62
CA ASN A 147 -1.41 1.29 -1.72
C ASN A 147 -0.86 1.35 -0.28
N PRO A 148 -1.60 1.91 0.69
CA PRO A 148 -1.07 2.12 2.04
C PRO A 148 -0.89 0.84 2.85
N PHE A 149 -1.40 -0.29 2.36
CA PHE A 149 -1.29 -1.58 3.02
C PHE A 149 -0.12 -2.41 2.49
N THR A 150 0.10 -2.39 1.18
CA THR A 150 1.06 -3.29 0.52
C THR A 150 2.31 -2.60 -0.03
N GLY A 151 2.30 -1.27 -0.16
CA GLY A 151 3.35 -0.51 -0.83
C GLY A 151 3.44 -0.74 -2.34
N ASN A 152 2.55 -1.57 -2.89
CA ASN A 152 2.59 -2.01 -4.27
C ASN A 152 1.42 -1.45 -5.07
N GLY A 153 1.73 -0.89 -6.24
CA GLY A 153 0.74 -0.33 -7.15
C GLY A 153 0.13 0.97 -6.64
N LYS A 154 -0.48 1.73 -7.57
CA LYS A 154 -1.30 2.89 -7.23
C LYS A 154 -2.73 2.43 -7.02
N VAL A 155 -3.34 2.89 -5.94
CA VAL A 155 -4.76 2.71 -5.68
C VAL A 155 -5.48 3.99 -6.08
N PHE A 156 -6.57 3.80 -6.83
CA PHE A 156 -7.61 4.81 -6.97
C PHE A 156 -8.68 4.49 -5.94
N ASP A 157 -8.80 5.40 -5.00
CA ASP A 157 -9.73 5.28 -3.88
C ASP A 157 -11.16 5.54 -4.35
N VAL A 158 -12.01 4.51 -4.32
CA VAL A 158 -13.41 4.54 -4.77
C VAL A 158 -14.34 5.32 -3.84
N GLU A 159 -13.86 5.73 -2.66
CA GLU A 159 -14.62 6.49 -1.67
C GLU A 159 -13.81 7.72 -1.22
N LEU A 160 -12.99 8.25 -2.13
CA LEU A 160 -12.08 9.36 -1.86
C LEU A 160 -12.77 10.58 -1.24
N GLY A 161 -14.02 10.85 -1.59
CA GLY A 161 -14.81 11.93 -0.98
C GLY A 161 -15.04 11.74 0.52
N PHE A 162 -15.13 10.50 1.01
CA PHE A 162 -15.21 10.18 2.43
C PHE A 162 -13.86 10.46 3.13
N HIS A 163 -12.75 10.00 2.55
CA HIS A 163 -11.43 10.17 3.14
C HIS A 163 -10.96 11.64 3.11
N VAL A 164 -11.32 12.40 2.07
CA VAL A 164 -11.07 13.86 2.00
C VAL A 164 -11.89 14.59 3.08
N PHE A 165 -13.14 14.17 3.31
CA PHE A 165 -13.96 14.70 4.41
C PHE A 165 -13.26 14.48 5.76
N LEU A 166 -12.84 13.24 6.04
CA LEU A 166 -12.14 12.91 7.29
C LEU A 166 -10.82 13.67 7.43
N SER A 167 -10.07 13.81 6.34
CA SER A 167 -8.81 14.57 6.30
C SER A 167 -9.04 16.05 6.61
N SER A 168 -10.08 16.64 6.02
CA SER A 168 -10.46 18.04 6.26
C SER A 168 -10.81 18.28 7.73
N PHE A 169 -11.58 17.36 8.33
CA PHE A 169 -11.94 17.44 9.73
C PHE A 169 -10.73 17.22 10.65
N LYS A 170 -9.86 16.26 10.32
CA LYS A 170 -8.60 15.98 11.03
C LYS A 170 -7.67 17.20 11.03
N TRP A 171 -7.51 17.88 9.90
CA TRP A 171 -6.72 19.11 9.81
C TRP A 171 -7.35 20.25 10.62
N LEU A 172 -8.66 20.52 10.50
CA LEU A 172 -9.30 21.60 11.25
C LEU A 172 -9.32 21.38 12.76
N SER A 173 -9.59 20.16 13.21
CA SER A 173 -9.72 19.83 14.63
C SER A 173 -8.37 19.66 15.33
N GLY A 174 -7.36 19.15 14.63
CA GLY A 174 -6.11 18.69 15.24
C GLY A 174 -6.30 17.49 16.19
N ALA A 175 -7.49 16.87 16.23
CA ALA A 175 -7.76 15.65 17.00
C ALA A 175 -7.07 14.45 16.36
N ASP A 176 -6.58 13.48 17.11
CA ASP A 176 -6.03 12.23 16.56
C ASP A 176 -7.10 11.39 15.83
N LEU A 177 -6.65 10.47 14.96
CA LEU A 177 -7.58 9.64 14.19
C LEU A 177 -8.37 8.68 15.08
N ARG A 178 -7.80 8.16 16.18
CA ARG A 178 -8.52 7.30 17.14
C ARG A 178 -9.78 7.99 17.64
N SER A 179 -9.64 9.23 18.11
CA SER A 179 -10.77 10.06 18.57
C SER A 179 -11.82 10.29 17.49
N ILE A 180 -11.39 10.58 16.26
CA ILE A 180 -12.32 10.82 15.15
C ILE A 180 -13.10 9.54 14.84
N PHE A 181 -12.42 8.41 14.67
CA PHE A 181 -13.07 7.14 14.35
C PHE A 181 -14.03 6.65 15.44
N VAL A 182 -13.72 6.93 16.71
CA VAL A 182 -14.54 6.52 17.86
C VAL A 182 -15.74 7.45 18.09
N LEU A 183 -15.60 8.77 17.89
CA LEU A 183 -16.65 9.75 18.24
C LEU A 183 -17.49 10.22 17.05
N MET A 184 -16.92 10.25 15.84
CA MET A 184 -17.61 10.77 14.64
C MET A 184 -18.88 9.99 14.27
N PRO A 185 -19.00 8.66 14.43
CA PRO A 185 -20.27 7.96 14.17
C PRO A 185 -21.44 8.55 14.96
N SER A 186 -21.22 8.81 16.25
CA SER A 186 -22.21 9.41 17.14
C SER A 186 -22.52 10.87 16.77
N ILE A 187 -21.52 11.63 16.33
CA ILE A 187 -21.70 13.00 15.82
C ILE A 187 -22.56 12.98 14.54
N ILE A 188 -22.24 12.11 13.57
CA ILE A 188 -23.02 11.98 12.33
C ILE A 188 -24.45 11.59 12.65
N SER A 189 -24.67 10.64 13.56
CA SER A 189 -26.01 10.21 14.03
C SER A 189 -26.80 11.37 14.65
N VAL A 190 -26.15 12.22 15.46
CA VAL A 190 -26.74 13.48 15.96
C VAL A 190 -27.17 14.39 14.81
N PHE A 191 -26.37 14.53 13.76
CA PHE A 191 -26.75 15.32 12.59
C PHE A 191 -27.86 14.67 11.75
N VAL A 192 -27.95 13.34 11.71
CA VAL A 192 -29.11 12.62 11.13
C VAL A 192 -30.38 12.96 11.92
N ALA A 193 -30.31 12.96 13.26
CA ALA A 193 -31.43 13.36 14.12
C ALA A 193 -31.81 14.84 13.95
N ILE A 194 -30.84 15.75 13.79
CA ILE A 194 -31.09 17.14 13.44
C ILE A 194 -31.78 17.24 12.08
N ALA A 195 -31.35 16.48 11.07
CA ALA A 195 -32.00 16.43 9.77
C ALA A 195 -33.44 15.92 9.86
N ALA A 196 -33.67 14.84 10.62
CA ALA A 196 -35.00 14.30 10.90
C ALA A 196 -35.92 15.33 11.57
N PHE A 197 -35.40 16.08 12.57
CA PHE A 197 -36.10 17.19 13.18
C PHE A 197 -36.49 18.25 12.15
N CYS A 198 -35.54 18.73 11.35
CA CYS A 198 -35.77 19.74 10.32
C CYS A 198 -36.77 19.30 9.25
N ILE A 199 -36.75 18.03 8.83
CA ILE A 199 -37.76 17.45 7.92
C ILE A 199 -39.14 17.51 8.56
N GLY A 200 -39.30 16.96 9.77
CA GLY A 200 -40.60 16.91 10.45
C GLY A 200 -41.15 18.31 10.80
N GLU A 201 -40.28 19.29 10.97
CA GLU A 201 -40.65 20.70 11.16
C GLU A 201 -41.16 21.38 9.89
N LYS A 202 -40.94 20.84 8.69
CA LYS A 202 -41.56 21.33 7.44
C LYS A 202 -42.98 20.80 7.22
N SER A 203 -43.34 19.70 7.87
CA SER A 203 -44.70 19.14 7.77
C SER A 203 -45.77 20.08 8.35
N LYS A 204 -47.01 19.91 7.89
CA LYS A 204 -48.19 20.57 8.50
C LYS A 204 -48.40 20.07 9.94
N VAL A 205 -48.20 18.78 10.16
CA VAL A 205 -48.22 18.17 11.50
C VAL A 205 -46.78 18.11 11.97
N LYS A 206 -46.38 18.95 12.94
CA LYS A 206 -44.98 19.00 13.38
C LYS A 206 -44.60 17.72 14.12
N PHE A 207 -43.72 16.92 13.51
CA PHE A 207 -43.31 15.61 14.04
C PHE A 207 -41.80 15.49 14.27
N GLY A 208 -41.05 16.58 14.07
CA GLY A 208 -39.58 16.56 14.07
C GLY A 208 -38.95 15.98 15.34
N LEU A 209 -39.47 16.31 16.52
CA LEU A 209 -38.94 15.78 17.80
C LEU A 209 -39.08 14.25 17.90
N ALA A 210 -40.22 13.70 17.46
CA ALA A 210 -40.47 12.26 17.50
C ALA A 210 -39.55 11.52 16.50
N SER A 211 -39.40 12.02 15.27
CA SER A 211 -38.49 11.40 14.31
C SER A 211 -37.03 11.51 14.73
N ALA A 212 -36.60 12.65 15.29
CA ALA A 212 -35.25 12.82 15.80
C ALA A 212 -34.93 11.81 16.91
N PHE A 213 -35.89 11.53 17.80
CA PHE A 213 -35.74 10.51 18.83
C PHE A 213 -35.59 9.11 18.22
N LEU A 214 -36.41 8.75 17.23
CA LEU A 214 -36.39 7.42 16.61
C LEU A 214 -35.11 7.12 15.82
N ILE A 215 -34.31 8.12 15.45
CA ILE A 215 -33.00 7.90 14.82
C ILE A 215 -32.06 7.08 15.72
N SER A 216 -32.20 7.20 17.05
CA SER A 216 -31.40 6.42 18.01
C SER A 216 -31.56 4.91 17.90
N PHE A 217 -32.60 4.43 17.22
CA PHE A 217 -32.92 3.01 17.05
C PHE A 217 -32.69 2.52 15.62
N ILE A 218 -32.02 3.28 14.75
CA ILE A 218 -31.56 2.71 13.47
C ILE A 218 -30.53 1.61 13.80
N PRO A 219 -30.76 0.35 13.39
CA PRO A 219 -29.92 -0.76 13.81
C PRO A 219 -28.50 -0.64 13.23
N THR A 220 -27.52 -1.04 14.05
CA THR A 220 -26.14 -1.24 13.60
C THR A 220 -25.80 -2.70 13.75
N THR A 221 -25.41 -3.36 12.67
CA THR A 221 -24.80 -4.69 12.75
C THR A 221 -23.52 -4.69 11.93
N ILE A 222 -22.68 -5.69 12.17
CA ILE A 222 -21.46 -5.96 11.39
C ILE A 222 -21.72 -5.96 9.88
N ARG A 223 -22.94 -6.26 9.44
CA ARG A 223 -23.23 -6.41 8.03
C ARG A 223 -23.97 -5.25 7.37
N TYR A 224 -24.93 -4.66 8.09
CA TYR A 224 -25.61 -3.44 7.61
C TYR A 224 -24.67 -2.25 7.60
N LEU A 225 -23.68 -2.26 8.50
CA LEU A 225 -22.79 -1.15 8.81
C LEU A 225 -23.57 0.12 9.18
N GLY A 226 -24.33 0.03 10.27
CA GLY A 226 -25.21 1.11 10.72
C GLY A 226 -24.51 2.29 11.38
N PRO A 227 -25.27 3.21 12.02
CA PRO A 227 -24.79 4.48 12.56
C PRO A 227 -23.62 4.42 13.55
N SER A 228 -23.33 3.26 14.14
CA SER A 228 -22.26 3.12 15.15
C SER A 228 -20.87 2.85 14.57
N PHE A 229 -20.71 2.79 13.24
CA PHE A 229 -19.40 2.65 12.58
C PHE A 229 -19.09 3.87 11.72
N LEU A 230 -17.81 4.27 11.68
CA LEU A 230 -17.36 5.36 10.81
C LEU A 230 -17.07 4.84 9.41
N VAL A 231 -18.13 4.63 8.65
CA VAL A 231 -18.09 4.17 7.26
C VAL A 231 -18.90 5.09 6.33
N PRO A 232 -18.64 5.10 5.01
CA PRO A 232 -19.31 6.00 4.08
C PRO A 232 -20.84 5.91 4.08
N VAL A 233 -21.42 4.72 4.29
CA VAL A 233 -22.88 4.54 4.37
C VAL A 233 -23.52 5.24 5.59
N SER A 234 -22.78 5.36 6.71
CA SER A 234 -23.26 6.07 7.91
C SER A 234 -23.44 7.57 7.63
N THR A 235 -22.46 8.20 6.96
CA THR A 235 -22.58 9.56 6.43
C THR A 235 -23.63 9.64 5.34
N GLY A 236 -23.83 8.56 4.59
CA GLY A 236 -24.90 8.42 3.62
C GLY A 236 -26.29 8.66 4.20
N LEU A 237 -26.58 8.15 5.41
CA LEU A 237 -27.86 8.42 6.09
C LEU A 237 -28.09 9.93 6.27
N LEU A 238 -27.05 10.66 6.66
CA LEU A 238 -27.10 12.11 6.81
C LEU A 238 -27.32 12.80 5.47
N LEU A 239 -26.58 12.42 4.42
CA LEU A 239 -26.74 13.04 3.10
C LEU A 239 -28.12 12.75 2.49
N THR A 240 -28.66 11.55 2.68
CA THR A 240 -30.01 11.19 2.23
C THR A 240 -31.09 11.97 3.00
N ALA A 241 -31.00 12.06 4.33
CA ALA A 241 -31.91 12.88 5.13
C ALA A 241 -31.81 14.37 4.76
N PHE A 242 -30.59 14.89 4.59
CA PHE A 242 -30.37 16.26 4.14
C PHE A 242 -30.95 16.51 2.74
N SER A 243 -30.86 15.53 1.84
CA SER A 243 -31.45 15.61 0.49
C SER A 243 -32.97 15.75 0.55
N ILE A 244 -33.64 14.99 1.44
CA ILE A 244 -35.09 15.15 1.68
C ILE A 244 -35.39 16.56 2.18
N TRP A 245 -34.62 17.07 3.15
CA TRP A 245 -34.80 18.44 3.64
C TRP A 245 -34.59 19.47 2.52
N LEU A 246 -33.54 19.33 1.72
CA LEU A 246 -33.14 20.24 0.64
C LEU A 246 -34.18 20.30 -0.46
N LEU A 247 -34.72 19.16 -0.91
CA LEU A 247 -35.76 19.09 -1.93
C LEU A 247 -37.06 19.82 -1.51
N ASN A 248 -37.27 19.95 -0.20
CA ASN A 248 -38.37 20.69 0.42
C ASN A 248 -37.99 22.15 0.80
N THR A 249 -36.95 22.71 0.17
CA THR A 249 -36.60 24.15 0.25
C THR A 249 -37.07 24.93 -0.98
N GLU A 250 -36.80 26.24 -1.00
CA GLU A 250 -37.17 27.11 -2.12
C GLU A 250 -36.52 26.66 -3.43
N PRO A 251 -37.20 26.75 -4.58
CA PRO A 251 -36.70 26.25 -5.87
C PRO A 251 -35.27 26.70 -6.22
N LYS A 252 -34.96 28.00 -6.04
CA LYS A 252 -33.62 28.54 -6.32
C LYS A 252 -32.52 27.85 -5.53
N ILE A 253 -32.81 27.41 -4.31
CA ILE A 253 -31.85 26.80 -3.41
C ILE A 253 -31.68 25.32 -3.75
N LYS A 254 -32.79 24.57 -3.87
CA LYS A 254 -32.72 23.13 -4.17
C LYS A 254 -32.00 22.87 -5.50
N TYR A 255 -32.27 23.68 -6.53
CA TYR A 255 -31.62 23.54 -7.84
C TYR A 255 -30.15 23.97 -7.87
N ALA A 256 -29.70 24.85 -6.96
CA ALA A 256 -28.31 25.24 -6.87
C ALA A 256 -27.45 24.22 -6.11
N PHE A 257 -27.96 23.70 -5.00
CA PHE A 257 -27.16 22.84 -4.09
C PHE A 257 -27.32 21.35 -4.36
N PHE A 258 -28.45 20.90 -4.90
CA PHE A 258 -28.67 19.46 -5.13
C PHE A 258 -27.65 18.85 -6.10
N PRO A 259 -27.31 19.47 -7.25
CA PRO A 259 -26.29 18.92 -8.15
C PRO A 259 -24.91 18.79 -7.50
N ILE A 260 -24.51 19.77 -6.67
CA ILE A 260 -23.23 19.76 -5.96
C ILE A 260 -23.20 18.62 -4.94
N LEU A 261 -24.26 18.49 -4.15
CA LEU A 261 -24.43 17.41 -3.18
C LEU A 261 -24.42 16.03 -3.87
N PHE A 262 -25.11 15.92 -5.01
CA PHE A 262 -25.21 14.68 -5.77
C PHE A 262 -23.85 14.26 -6.36
N ILE A 263 -23.13 15.19 -7.00
CA ILE A 263 -21.76 14.97 -7.50
C ILE A 263 -20.86 14.50 -6.36
N PHE A 264 -20.88 15.19 -5.23
CA PHE A 264 -20.08 14.80 -4.08
C PHE A 264 -20.43 13.40 -3.57
N SER A 265 -21.72 13.04 -3.54
CA SER A 265 -22.15 11.70 -3.10
C SER A 265 -21.61 10.57 -3.99
N ILE A 266 -21.36 10.81 -5.28
CA ILE A 266 -20.71 9.85 -6.20
C ILE A 266 -19.28 9.57 -5.75
N PHE A 267 -18.55 10.62 -5.34
CA PHE A 267 -17.17 10.49 -4.84
C PHE A 267 -17.10 9.97 -3.40
N MET A 268 -18.16 10.15 -2.62
CA MET A 268 -18.20 9.72 -1.22
C MET A 268 -18.58 8.25 -1.08
N HIS A 269 -19.65 7.81 -1.74
CA HIS A 269 -20.16 6.44 -1.66
C HIS A 269 -21.22 6.23 -2.75
N LEU A 270 -20.88 5.45 -3.77
CA LEU A 270 -21.75 5.26 -4.95
C LEU A 270 -23.17 4.73 -4.60
N PRO A 271 -23.35 3.78 -3.65
CA PRO A 271 -24.70 3.41 -3.18
C PRO A 271 -25.46 4.58 -2.50
N THR A 272 -24.79 5.49 -1.80
CA THR A 272 -25.43 6.69 -1.24
C THR A 272 -25.94 7.60 -2.36
N ALA A 273 -25.15 7.78 -3.43
CA ALA A 273 -25.60 8.53 -4.60
C ALA A 273 -26.85 7.89 -5.21
N GLY A 274 -26.90 6.56 -5.32
CA GLY A 274 -28.08 5.82 -5.74
C GLY A 274 -29.30 6.08 -4.84
N ALA A 275 -29.10 6.13 -3.52
CA ALA A 275 -30.17 6.43 -2.57
C ALA A 275 -30.71 7.86 -2.71
N ILE A 276 -29.81 8.84 -2.88
CA ILE A 276 -30.18 10.24 -3.12
C ILE A 276 -30.92 10.38 -4.47
N ALA A 277 -30.47 9.69 -5.51
CA ALA A 277 -31.15 9.67 -6.81
C ALA A 277 -32.58 9.13 -6.68
N ILE A 278 -32.79 8.02 -5.97
CA ILE A 278 -34.13 7.46 -5.74
C ILE A 278 -35.04 8.48 -5.04
N VAL A 279 -34.55 9.13 -3.98
CA VAL A 279 -35.32 10.17 -3.26
C VAL A 279 -35.68 11.33 -4.19
N ALA A 280 -34.73 11.81 -5.00
CA ALA A 280 -34.94 12.94 -5.90
C ALA A 280 -35.85 12.62 -7.08
N ILE A 281 -35.73 11.43 -7.67
CA ILE A 281 -36.58 10.96 -8.77
C ILE A 281 -38.01 10.80 -8.28
N VAL A 282 -38.22 10.15 -7.13
CA VAL A 282 -39.57 10.03 -6.52
C VAL A 282 -40.17 11.41 -6.28
N TYR A 283 -39.40 12.34 -5.72
CA TYR A 283 -39.87 13.69 -5.48
C TYR A 283 -40.20 14.42 -6.79
N GLY A 284 -39.38 14.26 -7.83
CA GLY A 284 -39.59 14.82 -9.16
C GLY A 284 -40.84 14.27 -9.85
N ILE A 285 -41.10 12.96 -9.74
CA ILE A 285 -42.34 12.32 -10.22
C ILE A 285 -43.55 12.93 -9.51
N LEU A 286 -43.48 13.12 -8.19
CA LEU A 286 -44.57 13.76 -7.45
C LEU A 286 -44.80 15.21 -7.89
N GLU A 287 -43.75 16.00 -8.18
CA GLU A 287 -43.90 17.35 -8.77
C GLU A 287 -44.63 17.29 -10.12
N ILE A 288 -44.30 16.30 -10.97
CA ILE A 288 -45.00 16.09 -12.25
C ILE A 288 -46.49 15.80 -12.02
N THR A 289 -46.83 14.93 -11.07
CA THR A 289 -48.23 14.63 -10.73
C THR A 289 -48.98 15.83 -10.17
N GLU A 290 -48.29 16.78 -9.53
CA GLU A 290 -48.83 18.06 -9.06
C GLU A 290 -48.83 19.16 -10.16
N LYS A 291 -48.73 18.77 -11.45
CA LYS A 291 -48.72 19.66 -12.63
C LYS A 291 -47.51 20.60 -12.72
N LYS A 292 -46.42 20.32 -12.01
CA LYS A 292 -45.15 21.06 -12.09
C LYS A 292 -44.12 20.33 -12.94
N PHE A 293 -44.48 20.13 -14.21
CA PHE A 293 -43.71 19.28 -15.13
C PHE A 293 -42.25 19.71 -15.29
N ARG A 294 -42.00 21.01 -15.50
CA ARG A 294 -40.63 21.55 -15.66
C ARG A 294 -39.77 21.33 -14.43
N GLU A 295 -40.34 21.50 -13.24
CA GLU A 295 -39.63 21.30 -11.97
C GLU A 295 -39.26 19.83 -11.76
N GLY A 296 -40.20 18.92 -12.02
CA GLY A 296 -39.95 17.48 -11.87
C GLY A 296 -38.95 16.94 -12.88
N LEU A 297 -39.05 17.32 -14.16
CA LEU A 297 -38.05 16.96 -15.18
C LEU A 297 -36.67 17.53 -14.86
N ALA A 298 -36.59 18.77 -14.35
CA ALA A 298 -35.31 19.36 -13.96
C ALA A 298 -34.63 18.54 -12.86
N LEU A 299 -35.38 18.08 -11.84
CA LEU A 299 -34.82 17.23 -10.77
C LEU A 299 -34.32 15.88 -11.30
N ILE A 300 -35.10 15.23 -12.17
CA ILE A 300 -34.70 13.96 -12.78
C ILE A 300 -33.46 14.16 -13.65
N GLY A 301 -33.44 15.21 -14.47
CA GLY A 301 -32.27 15.60 -15.27
C GLY A 301 -31.03 15.88 -14.43
N MET A 302 -31.18 16.50 -13.25
CA MET A 302 -30.08 16.73 -12.30
C MET A 302 -29.51 15.44 -11.68
N CYS A 303 -30.18 14.30 -11.78
CA CYS A 303 -29.62 13.01 -11.37
C CYS A 303 -28.76 12.37 -12.48
N LEU A 304 -28.96 12.78 -13.75
CA LEU A 304 -28.27 12.23 -14.92
C LEU A 304 -27.14 13.15 -15.41
N PHE A 305 -27.39 14.45 -15.48
CA PHE A 305 -26.47 15.46 -16.00
C PHE A 305 -25.11 15.47 -15.29
N PRO A 306 -25.01 15.28 -13.96
CA PRO A 306 -23.73 15.16 -13.27
C PRO A 306 -22.79 14.09 -13.82
N PHE A 307 -23.30 12.94 -14.26
CA PHE A 307 -22.46 11.91 -14.87
C PHE A 307 -21.86 12.36 -16.20
N LEU A 308 -22.66 13.03 -17.03
CA LEU A 308 -22.19 13.62 -18.29
C LEU A 308 -21.18 14.74 -18.01
N LEU A 309 -21.44 15.59 -17.03
CA LEU A 309 -20.54 16.67 -16.63
C LEU A 309 -19.19 16.12 -16.15
N LEU A 310 -19.20 15.10 -15.29
CA LEU A 310 -17.98 14.46 -14.80
C LEU A 310 -17.23 13.74 -15.92
N TYR A 311 -17.95 13.07 -16.83
CA TYR A 311 -17.35 12.46 -18.02
C TYR A 311 -16.59 13.48 -18.89
N LEU A 312 -17.14 14.69 -19.04
CA LEU A 312 -16.54 15.76 -19.85
C LEU A 312 -15.42 16.51 -19.12
N LEU A 313 -15.56 16.75 -17.81
CA LEU A 313 -14.66 17.63 -17.04
C LEU A 313 -13.59 16.89 -16.23
N PHE A 314 -13.75 15.59 -15.97
CA PHE A 314 -12.82 14.78 -15.19
C PHE A 314 -12.39 13.57 -16.02
N PRO A 315 -11.32 13.67 -16.83
CA PRO A 315 -10.89 12.57 -17.70
C PRO A 315 -10.69 11.20 -17.01
N PRO A 316 -10.22 11.12 -15.74
CA PRO A 316 -10.15 9.87 -14.99
C PRO A 316 -11.50 9.33 -14.51
N PHE A 317 -12.60 10.05 -14.71
CA PHE A 317 -13.93 9.69 -14.18
C PHE A 317 -14.38 8.32 -14.65
N MET A 318 -14.10 7.95 -15.90
CA MET A 318 -14.51 6.63 -16.41
C MET A 318 -13.79 5.50 -15.70
N SER A 319 -12.49 5.64 -15.43
CA SER A 319 -11.75 4.66 -14.63
C SER A 319 -12.27 4.59 -13.20
N TYR A 320 -12.58 5.74 -12.59
CA TYR A 320 -13.18 5.81 -11.26
C TYR A 320 -14.56 5.14 -11.21
N LEU A 321 -15.42 5.45 -12.17
CA LEU A 321 -16.75 4.88 -12.28
C LEU A 321 -16.67 3.38 -12.53
N GLN A 322 -15.75 2.94 -13.39
CA GLN A 322 -15.51 1.51 -13.62
C GLN A 322 -15.08 0.81 -12.34
N LEU A 323 -14.13 1.36 -11.56
CA LEU A 323 -13.74 0.77 -10.27
C LEU A 323 -14.89 0.71 -9.28
N GLY A 324 -15.72 1.76 -9.20
CA GLY A 324 -16.92 1.77 -8.37
C GLY A 324 -17.94 0.73 -8.83
N LEU A 325 -18.11 0.56 -10.15
CA LEU A 325 -18.97 -0.48 -10.74
C LEU A 325 -18.39 -1.87 -10.46
N ASP A 326 -17.11 -2.08 -10.69
CA ASP A 326 -16.43 -3.35 -10.42
C ASP A 326 -16.57 -3.73 -8.94
N ALA A 327 -16.39 -2.80 -8.01
CA ALA A 327 -16.63 -3.03 -6.58
C ALA A 327 -18.11 -3.38 -6.26
N MET A 328 -19.06 -2.89 -7.05
CA MET A 328 -20.47 -3.26 -6.93
C MET A 328 -20.79 -4.64 -7.55
N PHE A 329 -20.10 -5.01 -8.63
CA PHE A 329 -20.34 -6.23 -9.43
C PHE A 329 -19.39 -7.39 -9.12
N GLU A 330 -18.36 -7.18 -8.30
CA GLU A 330 -17.40 -8.22 -7.94
C GLU A 330 -18.14 -9.36 -7.22
N GLU A 331 -18.10 -10.57 -7.81
CA GLU A 331 -18.56 -11.77 -7.14
C GLU A 331 -17.67 -12.00 -5.92
N SER A 332 -18.21 -11.82 -4.71
CA SER A 332 -17.46 -12.09 -3.50
C SER A 332 -17.06 -13.57 -3.48
N LYS A 333 -15.78 -13.88 -3.72
CA LYS A 333 -15.24 -15.26 -3.63
C LYS A 333 -15.42 -15.89 -2.23
N GLN A 334 -15.78 -15.09 -1.23
CA GLN A 334 -16.34 -15.54 0.05
C GLN A 334 -17.80 -15.08 0.12
N SER A 335 -18.74 -16.00 -0.08
CA SER A 335 -20.17 -15.71 0.06
C SER A 335 -20.50 -15.46 1.53
N LEU A 336 -20.46 -14.19 1.97
CA LEU A 336 -21.05 -13.83 3.25
C LEU A 336 -22.55 -14.23 3.23
N PRO A 337 -23.03 -15.03 4.20
CA PRO A 337 -24.32 -15.72 4.10
C PRO A 337 -25.47 -14.72 4.06
N LEU A 338 -26.33 -14.62 3.05
CA LEU A 338 -27.36 -13.56 2.85
C LEU A 338 -28.01 -12.92 4.10
N ILE A 339 -28.27 -11.61 4.02
CA ILE A 339 -28.98 -10.88 5.08
C ILE A 339 -30.40 -11.41 5.22
N ARG A 340 -30.79 -11.81 6.44
CA ARG A 340 -32.17 -12.18 6.75
C ARG A 340 -32.87 -11.02 7.43
N PHE A 341 -33.82 -10.41 6.73
CA PHE A 341 -34.65 -9.34 7.27
C PHE A 341 -35.44 -9.83 8.48
N SER A 342 -35.45 -9.02 9.55
CA SER A 342 -36.28 -9.24 10.73
C SER A 342 -36.97 -7.95 11.16
N PHE A 343 -38.25 -8.07 11.55
CA PHE A 343 -39.00 -6.98 12.15
C PHE A 343 -38.49 -6.61 13.55
N ASP A 344 -37.72 -7.49 14.19
CA ASP A 344 -37.21 -7.27 15.55
C ASP A 344 -36.10 -6.22 15.60
N GLU A 345 -35.37 -5.99 14.50
CA GLU A 345 -34.25 -5.04 14.43
C GLU A 345 -34.65 -3.58 14.71
N LEU A 346 -35.83 -3.18 14.27
CA LEU A 346 -36.43 -1.87 14.58
C LEU A 346 -37.54 -1.99 15.63
N THR A 347 -37.75 -3.17 16.22
CA THR A 347 -38.93 -3.54 17.01
C THR A 347 -40.26 -3.48 16.24
N LYS A 348 -41.17 -4.39 16.59
CA LYS A 348 -42.52 -4.45 16.01
C LYS A 348 -43.34 -3.16 16.24
N ILE A 349 -43.04 -2.41 17.31
CA ILE A 349 -43.75 -1.17 17.66
C ILE A 349 -43.44 -0.06 16.65
N ILE A 350 -42.17 0.15 16.29
CA ILE A 350 -41.80 1.17 15.30
C ILE A 350 -42.39 0.82 13.93
N TRP A 351 -42.38 -0.47 13.56
CA TRP A 351 -43.04 -0.93 12.33
C TRP A 351 -44.55 -0.68 12.34
N ALA A 352 -45.25 -0.93 13.45
CA ALA A 352 -46.69 -0.65 13.56
C ALA A 352 -46.98 0.86 13.42
N LEU A 353 -46.17 1.72 14.06
CA LEU A 353 -46.26 3.17 13.93
C LEU A 353 -46.00 3.64 12.50
N PHE A 354 -45.04 3.03 11.82
CA PHE A 354 -44.76 3.27 10.41
C PHE A 354 -45.92 2.85 9.51
N LEU A 355 -46.50 1.67 9.68
CA LEU A 355 -47.63 1.20 8.87
C LEU A 355 -48.86 2.10 9.02
N PHE A 356 -49.15 2.54 10.26
CA PHE A 356 -50.19 3.53 10.51
C PHE A 356 -49.89 4.87 9.79
N SER A 357 -48.64 5.31 9.86
CA SER A 357 -48.16 6.52 9.19
C SER A 357 -48.21 6.41 7.66
N ALA A 358 -47.89 5.25 7.09
CA ALA A 358 -47.94 4.97 5.67
C ALA A 358 -49.37 5.14 5.13
N PHE A 359 -50.35 4.56 5.83
CA PHE A 359 -51.77 4.73 5.51
C PHE A 359 -52.17 6.21 5.54
N LEU A 360 -51.79 6.94 6.59
CA LEU A 360 -52.07 8.37 6.68
C LEU A 360 -51.35 9.20 5.62
N SER A 361 -50.14 8.81 5.22
CA SER A 361 -49.34 9.52 4.21
C SER A 361 -49.97 9.42 2.83
N VAL A 362 -50.60 8.28 2.50
CA VAL A 362 -51.39 8.13 1.27
C VAL A 362 -52.62 9.04 1.33
N LEU A 363 -53.43 8.93 2.38
CA LEU A 363 -54.72 9.63 2.46
C LEU A 363 -54.60 11.14 2.68
N LYS A 364 -53.69 11.56 3.57
CA LYS A 364 -53.59 12.93 4.09
C LYS A 364 -52.18 13.53 4.00
N GLY A 365 -51.17 12.73 3.68
CA GLY A 365 -49.80 13.19 3.53
C GLY A 365 -49.66 14.18 2.39
N LYS A 366 -48.74 15.13 2.55
CA LYS A 366 -48.34 16.00 1.45
C LYS A 366 -47.23 15.32 0.65
N LYS A 367 -46.75 16.01 -0.38
CA LYS A 367 -45.62 15.58 -1.21
C LYS A 367 -44.43 15.05 -0.41
N MET A 368 -44.05 15.71 0.70
CA MET A 368 -42.93 15.27 1.52
C MET A 368 -43.15 13.88 2.12
N GLU A 369 -44.26 13.66 2.83
CA GLU A 369 -44.56 12.37 3.46
C GLU A 369 -44.75 11.27 2.42
N ARG A 370 -45.43 11.59 1.30
CA ARG A 370 -45.59 10.66 0.16
C ARG A 370 -44.27 10.30 -0.49
N SER A 371 -43.35 11.25 -0.63
CA SER A 371 -42.01 11.00 -1.17
C SER A 371 -41.22 10.06 -0.29
N ILE A 372 -41.22 10.28 1.04
CA ILE A 372 -40.53 9.41 2.00
C ILE A 372 -41.10 7.98 1.93
N LEU A 373 -42.43 7.85 1.85
CA LEU A 373 -43.10 6.55 1.76
C LEU A 373 -42.77 5.81 0.45
N LEU A 374 -42.81 6.49 -0.69
CA LEU A 374 -42.49 5.88 -1.98
C LEU A 374 -41.02 5.50 -2.09
N SER A 375 -40.11 6.32 -1.54
CA SER A 375 -38.69 5.98 -1.45
C SER A 375 -38.46 4.73 -0.59
N PHE A 376 -39.17 4.59 0.55
CA PHE A 376 -39.16 3.36 1.34
C PHE A 376 -39.50 2.14 0.48
N PHE A 377 -40.63 2.19 -0.25
CA PHE A 377 -41.07 1.05 -1.06
C PHE A 377 -40.05 0.68 -2.13
N LEU A 378 -39.38 1.65 -2.76
CA LEU A 378 -38.32 1.37 -3.74
C LEU A 378 -37.10 0.71 -3.09
N PHE A 379 -36.59 1.26 -1.98
CA PHE A 379 -35.45 0.65 -1.27
C PHE A 379 -35.77 -0.77 -0.81
N PHE A 380 -36.95 -0.95 -0.22
CA PHE A 380 -37.41 -2.24 0.27
C PHE A 380 -37.63 -3.23 -0.88
N SER A 381 -38.20 -2.79 -2.01
CA SER A 381 -38.40 -3.64 -3.19
C SER A 381 -37.07 -4.12 -3.78
N ILE A 382 -36.07 -3.24 -3.88
CA ILE A 382 -34.73 -3.60 -4.37
C ILE A 382 -34.10 -4.68 -3.48
N PHE A 383 -34.21 -4.51 -2.16
CA PHE A 383 -33.76 -5.52 -1.20
C PHE A 383 -34.49 -6.87 -1.39
N PHE A 384 -35.82 -6.88 -1.45
CA PHE A 384 -36.58 -8.13 -1.57
C PHE A 384 -36.39 -8.84 -2.91
N VAL A 385 -36.27 -8.10 -4.02
CA VAL A 385 -36.02 -8.67 -5.36
C VAL A 385 -34.68 -9.40 -5.37
N TYR A 386 -33.63 -8.81 -4.79
CA TYR A 386 -32.33 -9.46 -4.70
C TYR A 386 -32.36 -10.67 -3.73
N GLN A 387 -33.03 -10.54 -2.58
CA GLN A 387 -33.12 -11.63 -1.61
C GLN A 387 -33.83 -12.87 -2.19
N LYS A 388 -34.96 -12.66 -2.89
CA LYS A 388 -35.80 -13.73 -3.43
C LYS A 388 -35.32 -14.28 -4.77
N TYR A 389 -34.89 -13.41 -5.69
CA TYR A 389 -34.61 -13.77 -7.08
C TYR A 389 -33.13 -13.66 -7.46
N LYS A 390 -32.26 -13.16 -6.58
CA LYS A 390 -30.85 -12.84 -6.88
C LYS A 390 -30.68 -11.89 -8.08
N TYR A 391 -31.74 -11.14 -8.40
CA TYR A 391 -31.73 -10.18 -9.48
C TYR A 391 -31.32 -8.80 -8.94
N GLY A 392 -30.30 -8.19 -9.56
CA GLY A 392 -29.75 -6.90 -9.16
C GLY A 392 -28.39 -7.01 -8.48
N ILE A 393 -27.97 -5.93 -7.81
CA ILE A 393 -26.63 -5.76 -7.24
C ILE A 393 -26.69 -6.02 -5.73
N GLN A 394 -25.87 -6.96 -5.24
CA GLN A 394 -25.88 -7.36 -3.82
C GLN A 394 -25.62 -6.18 -2.87
N ILE A 395 -24.57 -5.40 -3.13
CA ILE A 395 -24.19 -4.29 -2.25
C ILE A 395 -25.30 -3.23 -2.17
N LEU A 396 -26.04 -2.99 -3.25
CA LEU A 396 -27.19 -2.08 -3.22
C LEU A 396 -28.31 -2.64 -2.37
N SER A 397 -28.63 -3.94 -2.49
CA SER A 397 -29.61 -4.61 -1.62
C SER A 397 -29.22 -4.43 -0.15
N ASP A 398 -27.99 -4.78 0.23
CA ASP A 398 -27.53 -4.77 1.62
C ASP A 398 -27.50 -3.35 2.22
N ARG A 399 -27.07 -2.34 1.45
CA ARG A 399 -27.00 -0.94 1.91
C ARG A 399 -28.36 -0.23 1.88
N PHE A 400 -29.25 -0.56 0.95
CA PHE A 400 -30.56 0.10 0.81
C PHE A 400 -31.52 -0.23 1.94
N LEU A 401 -31.32 -1.35 2.64
CA LEU A 401 -32.08 -1.65 3.85
C LEU A 401 -31.88 -0.57 4.94
N LEU A 402 -30.67 -0.03 5.09
CA LEU A 402 -30.39 1.05 6.05
C LEU A 402 -31.11 2.35 5.68
N PHE A 403 -31.18 2.69 4.39
CA PHE A 403 -31.97 3.83 3.90
C PHE A 403 -33.47 3.58 4.07
N ALA A 404 -33.96 2.35 3.95
CA ALA A 404 -35.33 2.00 4.27
C ALA A 404 -35.62 2.23 5.76
N TYR A 405 -34.71 1.85 6.67
CA TYR A 405 -34.83 2.12 8.11
C TYR A 405 -34.85 3.62 8.43
N LEU A 406 -34.09 4.43 7.70
CA LEU A 406 -34.19 5.89 7.79
C LEU A 406 -35.60 6.37 7.40
N MET A 407 -36.18 5.87 6.30
CA MET A 407 -37.55 6.26 5.90
C MET A 407 -38.60 5.81 6.92
N VAL A 408 -38.43 4.61 7.49
CA VAL A 408 -39.31 4.06 8.52
C VAL A 408 -39.29 4.91 9.78
N THR A 409 -38.11 5.26 10.30
CA THR A 409 -37.97 6.08 11.51
C THR A 409 -38.51 7.50 11.32
N LEU A 410 -38.29 8.11 10.15
CA LEU A 410 -38.88 9.40 9.78
C LEU A 410 -40.42 9.35 9.83
N LEU A 411 -41.04 8.39 9.14
CA LEU A 411 -42.50 8.31 9.07
C LEU A 411 -43.14 7.76 10.35
N ALA A 412 -42.49 6.87 11.09
CA ALA A 412 -42.97 6.44 12.41
C ALA A 412 -43.15 7.63 13.36
N GLY A 413 -42.25 8.63 13.32
CA GLY A 413 -42.40 9.87 14.07
C GLY A 413 -43.66 10.67 13.69
N TYR A 414 -44.01 10.72 12.39
CA TYR A 414 -45.29 11.28 11.93
C TYR A 414 -46.48 10.48 12.49
N GLY A 415 -46.38 9.15 12.51
CA GLY A 415 -47.38 8.24 13.07
C GLY A 415 -47.67 8.52 14.55
N ILE A 416 -46.61 8.64 15.38
CA ILE A 416 -46.73 8.94 16.81
C ILE A 416 -47.53 10.24 17.04
N VAL A 417 -47.16 11.31 16.33
CA VAL A 417 -47.83 12.61 16.50
C VAL A 417 -49.26 12.60 15.95
N ALA A 418 -49.51 11.85 14.88
CA ALA A 418 -50.84 11.69 14.32
C ALA A 418 -51.79 10.91 15.25
N ILE A 419 -51.31 9.87 15.94
CA ILE A 419 -52.05 9.16 16.99
C ILE A 419 -52.41 10.12 18.12
N GLY A 420 -51.43 10.90 18.60
CA GLY A 420 -51.68 11.91 19.62
C GLY A 420 -52.72 12.96 19.21
N GLU A 421 -52.70 13.39 17.95
CA GLU A 421 -53.72 14.32 17.41
C GLU A 421 -55.11 13.66 17.31
N HIS A 422 -55.18 12.39 16.91
CA HIS A 422 -56.44 11.66 16.79
C HIS A 422 -57.08 11.42 18.18
N LEU A 423 -56.31 10.94 19.14
CA LEU A 423 -56.76 10.69 20.52
C LEU A 423 -57.16 11.99 21.22
N LYS A 424 -56.41 13.08 21.02
CA LYS A 424 -56.82 14.42 21.46
C LYS A 424 -58.20 14.80 20.91
N ASN A 425 -58.45 14.59 19.61
CA ASN A 425 -59.72 14.93 18.99
C ASN A 425 -60.88 14.02 19.46
N LEU A 426 -60.61 12.75 19.78
CA LEU A 426 -61.58 11.86 20.42
C LEU A 426 -61.94 12.33 21.82
N LEU A 427 -60.94 12.68 22.65
CA LEU A 427 -61.15 13.22 23.99
C LEU A 427 -62.06 14.45 23.96
N LYS A 428 -61.85 15.34 22.98
CA LYS A 428 -62.68 16.54 22.77
C LYS A 428 -64.15 16.23 22.50
N LYS A 429 -64.46 15.08 21.87
CA LYS A 429 -65.85 14.65 21.64
C LYS A 429 -66.53 14.18 22.93
N PHE A 430 -65.78 13.55 23.83
CA PHE A 430 -66.32 12.99 25.08
C PHE A 430 -66.35 14.00 26.24
N ILE A 431 -65.37 14.89 26.34
CA ILE A 431 -65.26 15.88 27.41
C ILE A 431 -65.54 17.28 26.85
N ARG A 432 -66.83 17.63 26.73
CA ARG A 432 -67.33 18.92 26.20
C ARG A 432 -66.92 20.18 27.00
N LYS A 433 -66.26 20.03 28.16
CA LYS A 433 -66.02 21.10 29.16
C LYS A 433 -64.57 21.21 29.67
N ILE A 434 -63.54 21.02 28.84
CA ILE A 434 -62.17 21.43 29.25
C ILE A 434 -61.92 22.88 28.78
N PRO A 435 -61.82 23.88 29.67
CA PRO A 435 -61.77 25.30 29.27
C PRO A 435 -60.40 25.76 28.75
N HIS A 436 -59.37 24.91 28.78
CA HIS A 436 -58.00 25.36 28.53
C HIS A 436 -57.37 24.71 27.30
N ARG A 437 -57.12 25.53 26.28
CA ARG A 437 -56.33 25.22 25.07
C ARG A 437 -54.97 24.58 25.38
N ASP A 438 -54.43 24.84 26.57
CA ASP A 438 -53.16 24.26 27.02
C ASP A 438 -53.30 22.85 27.60
N ALA A 439 -54.45 22.50 28.18
CA ALA A 439 -54.72 21.13 28.64
C ALA A 439 -54.78 20.14 27.46
N GLU A 440 -55.35 20.54 26.33
CA GLU A 440 -55.34 19.72 25.10
C GLU A 440 -53.92 19.49 24.54
N LYS A 441 -53.05 20.50 24.62
CA LYS A 441 -51.65 20.38 24.18
C LYS A 441 -50.87 19.47 25.11
N LEU A 442 -51.08 19.61 26.43
CA LEU A 442 -50.46 18.76 27.45
C LEU A 442 -50.90 17.30 27.30
N PHE A 443 -52.19 17.04 27.05
CA PHE A 443 -52.69 15.69 26.81
C PHE A 443 -52.04 15.04 25.57
N LYS A 444 -52.00 15.77 24.44
CA LYS A 444 -51.31 15.28 23.25
C LYS A 444 -49.83 15.01 23.52
N ALA A 445 -49.14 15.93 24.19
CA ALA A 445 -47.74 15.77 24.55
C ALA A 445 -47.54 14.54 25.45
N GLY A 446 -48.41 14.32 26.44
CA GLY A 446 -48.39 13.15 27.32
C GLY A 446 -48.53 11.83 26.55
N ILE A 447 -49.44 11.74 25.58
CA ILE A 447 -49.57 10.55 24.71
C ILE A 447 -48.30 10.31 23.91
N VAL A 448 -47.77 11.35 23.26
CA VAL A 448 -46.54 11.25 22.46
C VAL A 448 -45.40 10.75 23.35
N THR A 449 -45.22 11.34 24.54
CA THR A 449 -44.21 10.93 25.50
C THR A 449 -44.41 9.49 25.97
N ALA A 450 -45.65 9.07 26.27
CA ALA A 450 -45.95 7.69 26.67
C ALA A 450 -45.58 6.68 25.58
N ILE A 451 -45.85 6.99 24.30
CA ILE A 451 -45.46 6.14 23.17
C ILE A 451 -43.93 6.09 23.04
N LEU A 452 -43.23 7.22 23.19
CA LEU A 452 -41.76 7.24 23.13
C LEU A 452 -41.13 6.44 24.28
N ILE A 453 -41.70 6.51 25.49
CA ILE A 453 -41.27 5.67 26.63
C ILE A 453 -41.50 4.20 26.31
N LEU A 454 -42.68 3.84 25.78
CA LEU A 454 -42.99 2.47 25.38
C LEU A 454 -41.99 1.96 24.33
N VAL A 455 -41.71 2.75 23.29
CA VAL A 455 -40.67 2.41 22.29
C VAL A 455 -39.32 2.19 22.97
N SER A 456 -38.94 3.04 23.91
CA SER A 456 -37.65 2.94 24.62
C SER A 456 -37.53 1.63 25.41
N ILE A 457 -38.60 1.21 26.10
CA ILE A 457 -38.63 -0.02 26.90
C ILE A 457 -38.32 -1.25 26.03
N TYR A 458 -38.79 -1.28 24.78
CA TYR A 458 -38.58 -2.42 23.89
C TYR A 458 -37.32 -2.29 23.01
N ALA A 459 -37.00 -1.09 22.55
CA ALA A 459 -35.91 -0.88 21.60
C ALA A 459 -34.53 -0.84 22.28
N ILE A 460 -34.41 -0.29 23.50
CA ILE A 460 -33.11 -0.23 24.19
C ILE A 460 -32.54 -1.64 24.41
N PRO A 461 -33.26 -2.63 24.97
CA PRO A 461 -32.73 -3.98 25.15
C PRO A 461 -32.27 -4.63 23.83
N ALA A 462 -33.09 -4.53 22.77
CA ALA A 462 -32.77 -5.11 21.46
C ALA A 462 -31.43 -4.59 20.89
N HIS A 463 -31.11 -3.32 21.12
CA HIS A 463 -29.85 -2.73 20.68
C HIS A 463 -28.67 -3.05 21.61
N LYS A 464 -28.92 -3.33 22.89
CA LYS A 464 -27.85 -3.69 23.84
C LYS A 464 -27.26 -5.07 23.55
N ASP A 465 -28.03 -5.98 22.98
CA ASP A 465 -27.61 -7.38 22.78
C ASP A 465 -26.82 -7.61 21.48
N ILE A 466 -26.56 -6.55 20.71
CA ILE A 466 -25.79 -6.65 19.48
C ILE A 466 -24.31 -6.93 19.79
N SER A 467 -23.77 -7.99 19.18
CA SER A 467 -22.37 -8.38 19.28
C SER A 467 -21.49 -7.60 18.29
N PHE A 468 -20.37 -7.09 18.78
CA PHE A 468 -19.32 -6.45 17.98
C PHE A 468 -18.02 -7.26 18.13
N TYR A 469 -17.22 -7.36 17.08
CA TYR A 469 -15.90 -8.00 17.15
C TYR A 469 -14.81 -6.97 17.45
N ARG A 470 -13.71 -7.43 18.06
CA ARG A 470 -12.51 -6.62 18.30
C ARG A 470 -11.41 -7.15 17.39
N MET A 471 -10.79 -6.27 16.61
CA MET A 471 -9.73 -6.69 15.69
C MET A 471 -8.35 -6.74 16.34
N ILE A 472 -8.08 -5.81 17.25
CA ILE A 472 -6.80 -5.70 17.98
C ILE A 472 -7.07 -5.29 19.44
N GLY A 473 -6.10 -5.52 20.33
CA GLY A 473 -6.15 -5.01 21.71
C GLY A 473 -5.54 -3.60 21.83
N GLU A 474 -5.77 -2.92 22.96
CA GLU A 474 -5.18 -1.60 23.21
C GLU A 474 -3.65 -1.63 23.21
N ARG A 475 -3.04 -2.67 23.79
CA ARG A 475 -1.58 -2.86 23.76
C ARG A 475 -1.02 -2.95 22.34
N ASP A 476 -1.73 -3.62 21.42
CA ASP A 476 -1.29 -3.66 20.02
C ASP A 476 -1.35 -2.25 19.40
N PHE A 477 -2.44 -1.53 19.65
CA PHE A 477 -2.61 -0.18 19.12
C PHE A 477 -1.54 0.80 19.65
N GLU A 478 -1.23 0.74 20.95
CA GLU A 478 -0.17 1.55 21.56
C GLU A 478 1.19 1.26 20.93
N ASN A 479 1.51 -0.02 20.70
CA ASN A 479 2.73 -0.39 19.99
C ASN A 479 2.74 0.12 18.54
N PHE A 480 1.61 0.05 17.83
CA PHE A 480 1.52 0.54 16.45
C PHE A 480 1.70 2.06 16.38
N GLU A 481 1.10 2.82 17.30
CA GLU A 481 1.31 4.26 17.41
C GLU A 481 2.77 4.59 17.77
N TRP A 482 3.38 3.84 18.69
CA TRP A 482 4.79 4.02 19.00
C TRP A 482 5.67 3.80 17.77
N ILE A 483 5.43 2.73 17.01
CA ILE A 483 6.14 2.45 15.75
C ILE A 483 5.98 3.62 14.78
N ARG A 484 4.74 4.08 14.56
CA ARG A 484 4.42 5.23 13.69
C ARG A 484 5.23 6.48 14.03
N GLU A 485 5.44 6.74 15.32
CA GLU A 485 6.10 7.96 15.81
C GLU A 485 7.63 7.86 15.88
N ASN A 486 8.17 6.63 15.88
CA ASN A 486 9.59 6.40 16.16
C ASN A 486 10.35 5.72 15.03
N ILE A 487 9.69 5.04 14.09
CA ILE A 487 10.38 4.24 13.06
C ILE A 487 11.31 5.08 12.18
N ASP A 488 10.93 6.32 11.87
CA ASP A 488 11.74 7.20 11.02
C ASP A 488 13.09 7.58 11.65
N LYS A 489 13.23 7.47 12.99
CA LYS A 489 14.50 7.71 13.69
C LYS A 489 15.57 6.67 13.39
N TYR A 490 15.14 5.48 12.94
CA TYR A 490 16.02 4.36 12.63
C TYR A 490 16.35 4.28 11.14
N LYS A 491 15.69 5.07 10.29
CA LYS A 491 15.97 5.04 8.84
C LYS A 491 17.35 5.62 8.55
N GLU A 492 18.14 4.85 7.82
CA GLU A 492 19.47 5.23 7.35
C GLU A 492 19.56 5.07 5.83
N GLU A 493 20.66 5.50 5.22
CA GLU A 493 20.85 5.42 3.75
C GLU A 493 20.64 4.00 3.19
N ASN A 494 21.05 2.98 3.97
CA ASN A 494 20.95 1.57 3.56
C ASN A 494 19.69 0.85 4.07
N TYR A 495 18.88 1.48 4.95
CA TYR A 495 17.78 0.82 5.67
C TYR A 495 16.51 1.67 5.70
N SER A 496 15.52 1.29 4.89
CA SER A 496 14.27 2.05 4.77
C SER A 496 13.14 1.61 5.70
N PHE A 497 13.17 0.38 6.22
CA PHE A 497 12.16 -0.18 7.14
C PHE A 497 10.70 -0.09 6.65
N ASP A 498 10.49 -0.08 5.33
CA ASP A 498 9.16 0.12 4.75
C ASP A 498 8.24 -1.11 4.81
N LYS A 499 8.77 -2.29 5.14
CA LYS A 499 8.02 -3.56 5.17
C LYS A 499 8.16 -4.28 6.50
N ALA A 500 7.04 -4.82 6.98
CA ALA A 500 6.96 -5.57 8.22
C ALA A 500 6.51 -7.03 8.07
N ALA A 501 7.04 -7.89 8.94
CA ALA A 501 6.49 -9.19 9.31
C ALA A 501 5.56 -9.02 10.52
N ILE A 502 4.35 -9.56 10.41
CA ILE A 502 3.33 -9.58 11.47
C ILE A 502 2.35 -10.71 11.17
N TYR A 503 1.67 -11.22 12.20
CA TYR A 503 0.54 -12.13 12.02
C TYR A 503 -0.49 -11.57 11.02
N PRO A 504 -0.83 -12.31 9.94
CA PRO A 504 -1.68 -11.81 8.85
C PRO A 504 -3.05 -11.27 9.26
N GLN A 505 -3.60 -11.70 10.39
CA GLN A 505 -4.89 -11.20 10.89
C GLN A 505 -4.85 -9.72 11.29
N LYS A 506 -3.69 -9.21 11.74
CA LYS A 506 -3.49 -7.84 12.21
C LYS A 506 -2.79 -6.94 11.18
N ALA A 507 -2.34 -7.51 10.06
CA ALA A 507 -1.47 -6.87 9.09
C ALA A 507 -2.07 -5.61 8.46
N SER A 508 -3.33 -5.66 8.02
CA SER A 508 -4.01 -4.49 7.44
C SER A 508 -4.12 -3.31 8.42
N ILE A 509 -4.39 -3.60 9.68
CA ILE A 509 -4.52 -2.60 10.75
C ILE A 509 -3.15 -2.03 11.11
N PHE A 510 -2.15 -2.88 11.22
CA PHE A 510 -0.77 -2.47 11.41
C PHE A 510 -0.35 -1.47 10.34
N SER A 511 -0.57 -1.76 9.05
CA SER A 511 -0.23 -0.83 7.97
C SER A 511 -1.11 0.43 7.96
N ALA A 512 -2.40 0.32 8.32
CA ALA A 512 -3.30 1.46 8.42
C ALA A 512 -2.78 2.49 9.45
N VAL A 513 -2.35 2.01 10.62
CA VAL A 513 -1.85 2.84 11.71
C VAL A 513 -0.42 3.29 11.44
N THR A 514 0.52 2.36 11.23
CA THR A 514 1.96 2.63 11.22
C THR A 514 2.47 3.34 9.97
N GLY A 515 1.86 3.11 8.81
CA GLY A 515 2.48 3.48 7.53
C GLY A 515 3.44 2.46 6.94
N ILE A 516 3.72 1.39 7.66
CA ILE A 516 4.64 0.34 7.21
C ILE A 516 3.85 -0.73 6.48
N TYR A 517 4.32 -1.10 5.30
CA TYR A 517 3.65 -2.07 4.43
C TYR A 517 3.80 -3.49 4.96
N THR A 518 2.83 -4.35 4.63
CA THR A 518 2.91 -5.78 4.93
C THR A 518 2.64 -6.59 3.66
N ILE A 519 3.14 -7.83 3.64
CA ILE A 519 3.16 -8.66 2.43
C ILE A 519 1.88 -9.50 2.30
N ALA A 520 1.26 -9.85 3.44
CA ALA A 520 0.10 -10.72 3.50
C ALA A 520 -0.85 -10.30 4.61
N SER A 521 -2.15 -10.27 4.30
CA SER A 521 -3.22 -10.03 5.26
C SER A 521 -4.34 -11.04 5.05
N SER A 522 -4.73 -11.71 6.14
CA SER A 522 -5.95 -12.52 6.19
C SER A 522 -7.16 -11.70 6.70
N GLY A 523 -6.91 -10.57 7.37
CA GLY A 523 -7.94 -9.57 7.69
C GLY A 523 -8.22 -8.65 6.51
N TRP A 524 -9.40 -8.03 6.48
CA TRP A 524 -9.76 -7.07 5.41
C TRP A 524 -8.85 -5.81 5.47
N PRO A 525 -8.30 -5.33 4.33
CA PRO A 525 -8.40 -5.92 3.01
C PRO A 525 -7.49 -7.14 2.88
N ILE A 526 -8.00 -8.21 2.24
CA ILE A 526 -7.26 -9.46 2.09
C ILE A 526 -6.30 -9.35 0.90
N TYR A 527 -5.02 -9.56 1.13
CA TYR A 527 -3.98 -9.56 0.09
C TYR A 527 -2.88 -10.56 0.41
N GLY A 528 -2.07 -10.90 -0.61
CA GLY A 528 -0.96 -11.83 -0.43
C GLY A 528 -1.40 -13.23 0.00
N ARG A 529 -2.54 -13.74 -0.50
CA ARG A 529 -3.16 -15.01 -0.05
C ARG A 529 -2.17 -16.18 0.00
N ASN A 530 -1.31 -16.32 -1.02
CA ASN A 530 -0.30 -17.38 -1.10
C ASN A 530 0.83 -17.26 -0.06
N MET A 531 0.90 -16.14 0.65
CA MET A 531 1.90 -15.83 1.67
C MET A 531 1.30 -15.82 3.09
N VAL A 532 -0.03 -15.88 3.24
CA VAL A 532 -0.69 -15.86 4.56
C VAL A 532 -0.22 -17.02 5.43
N ASP A 533 -0.24 -18.25 4.91
CA ASP A 533 0.17 -19.43 5.68
C ASP A 533 1.67 -19.41 5.99
N LYS A 534 2.49 -19.03 5.02
CA LYS A 534 3.95 -18.92 5.18
C LYS A 534 4.34 -17.86 6.21
N MET A 535 3.67 -16.70 6.20
CA MET A 535 3.90 -15.65 7.18
C MET A 535 3.45 -16.10 8.58
N SER A 536 2.32 -16.80 8.69
CA SER A 536 1.84 -17.33 9.97
C SER A 536 2.84 -18.34 10.55
N GLU A 537 3.31 -19.28 9.73
CA GLU A 537 4.33 -20.26 10.11
C GLU A 537 5.65 -19.58 10.54
N PHE A 538 6.09 -18.56 9.79
CA PHE A 538 7.28 -17.76 10.14
C PHE A 538 7.15 -17.09 11.51
N MET A 539 5.99 -16.49 11.80
CA MET A 539 5.73 -15.86 13.10
C MET A 539 5.62 -16.88 14.24
N GLU A 540 4.96 -18.03 14.00
CA GLU A 540 4.86 -19.14 14.96
C GLU A 540 6.24 -19.73 15.31
N LYS A 541 7.14 -19.81 14.34
CA LYS A 541 8.55 -20.22 14.53
C LYS A 541 9.43 -19.13 15.14
N ARG A 542 8.83 -18.08 15.72
CA ARG A 542 9.51 -16.95 16.38
C ARG A 542 10.55 -16.28 15.48
N CYS A 543 10.19 -16.00 14.22
CA CYS A 543 10.94 -15.21 13.22
C CYS A 543 12.37 -15.72 12.86
N LYS A 544 12.75 -16.95 13.22
CA LYS A 544 14.14 -17.43 13.14
C LYS A 544 14.75 -17.49 11.74
N ASP A 545 13.92 -17.56 10.70
CA ASP A 545 14.35 -17.71 9.32
C ASP A 545 14.80 -16.37 8.69
N SER A 546 16.12 -16.12 8.69
CA SER A 546 16.70 -14.93 8.07
C SER A 546 16.56 -14.91 6.54
N GLU A 547 16.51 -16.08 5.87
CA GLU A 547 16.31 -16.14 4.42
C GLU A 547 14.92 -15.61 4.06
N PHE A 548 13.92 -15.96 4.86
CA PHE A 548 12.57 -15.45 4.68
C PHE A 548 12.51 -13.91 4.79
N LEU A 549 13.21 -13.32 5.76
CA LEU A 549 13.28 -11.87 5.92
C LEU A 549 13.98 -11.20 4.74
N GLU A 550 15.13 -11.74 4.33
CA GLU A 550 15.95 -11.25 3.22
C GLU A 550 15.20 -11.27 1.89
N LYS A 551 14.67 -12.44 1.51
CA LYS A 551 13.96 -12.65 0.24
C LYS A 551 12.74 -11.75 0.07
N ASN A 552 12.12 -11.36 1.17
CA ASN A 552 10.91 -10.54 1.16
C ASN A 552 11.18 -9.06 1.47
N GLY A 553 12.44 -8.68 1.75
CA GLY A 553 12.84 -7.32 2.09
C GLY A 553 12.15 -6.80 3.35
N ILE A 554 12.00 -7.65 4.38
CA ILE A 554 11.34 -7.30 5.64
C ILE A 554 12.36 -6.66 6.58
N GLY A 555 12.12 -5.42 6.98
CA GLY A 555 12.99 -4.70 7.92
C GLY A 555 12.40 -4.58 9.33
N VAL A 556 11.07 -4.67 9.47
CA VAL A 556 10.38 -4.53 10.76
C VAL A 556 9.69 -5.84 11.12
N ILE A 557 9.73 -6.23 12.39
CA ILE A 557 9.04 -7.44 12.86
C ILE A 557 8.20 -7.05 14.07
N TYR A 558 6.89 -7.27 13.98
CA TYR A 558 5.97 -7.11 15.10
C TYR A 558 5.45 -8.47 15.57
N GLY A 559 5.95 -8.92 16.72
CA GLY A 559 5.65 -10.20 17.35
C GLY A 559 6.82 -10.71 18.19
N PHE A 560 6.68 -11.89 18.79
CA PHE A 560 7.81 -12.52 19.50
C PHE A 560 8.84 -13.03 18.50
N CYS A 561 10.09 -12.60 18.65
CA CYS A 561 11.14 -12.82 17.67
C CYS A 561 12.44 -13.27 18.36
N GLU A 562 13.04 -14.35 17.86
CA GLU A 562 14.28 -14.96 18.36
C GLU A 562 15.37 -15.04 17.28
N ASN A 563 15.27 -14.21 16.24
CA ASN A 563 16.30 -14.15 15.20
C ASN A 563 17.57 -13.47 15.76
N PRO A 564 18.77 -14.06 15.60
CA PRO A 564 20.01 -13.51 16.15
C PRO A 564 20.42 -12.15 15.54
N TYR A 565 19.89 -11.80 14.37
CA TYR A 565 20.16 -10.53 13.69
C TYR A 565 19.03 -9.50 13.86
N ALA A 566 17.98 -9.83 14.62
CA ALA A 566 16.89 -8.89 14.90
C ALA A 566 17.12 -8.18 16.23
N GLU A 567 17.18 -6.84 16.18
CA GLU A 567 17.37 -6.00 17.35
C GLU A 567 16.03 -5.57 17.93
N LYS A 568 15.79 -5.83 19.22
CA LYS A 568 14.57 -5.39 19.91
C LYS A 568 14.66 -3.91 20.26
N ILE A 569 13.78 -3.10 19.68
CA ILE A 569 13.72 -1.65 19.93
C ILE A 569 12.55 -1.22 20.82
N HIS A 570 11.51 -2.05 20.91
CA HIS A 570 10.33 -1.83 21.75
C HIS A 570 9.65 -3.16 22.10
N ASP A 571 8.64 -3.14 22.97
CA ASP A 571 7.76 -4.28 23.20
C ASP A 571 7.24 -4.85 21.88
N MET A 572 7.50 -6.14 21.67
CA MET A 572 7.18 -6.91 20.46
C MET A 572 7.68 -6.33 19.13
N THR A 573 8.55 -5.33 19.12
CA THR A 573 9.04 -4.67 17.90
C THR A 573 10.54 -4.86 17.74
N TYR A 574 10.91 -5.40 16.58
CA TYR A 574 12.31 -5.66 16.24
C TYR A 574 12.65 -5.08 14.88
N LEU A 575 13.90 -4.65 14.72
CA LEU A 575 14.47 -4.22 13.45
C LEU A 575 15.44 -5.28 12.92
N PHE A 576 15.33 -5.57 11.62
CA PHE A 576 16.21 -6.47 10.91
C PHE A 576 16.96 -5.70 9.83
N HIS A 577 18.27 -5.55 10.02
CA HIS A 577 19.15 -4.85 9.09
C HIS A 577 19.67 -5.78 7.98
N GLY A 578 19.51 -7.10 8.14
CA GLY A 578 20.04 -8.10 7.23
C GLY A 578 21.07 -9.00 7.89
N VAL A 579 21.58 -9.95 7.12
CA VAL A 579 22.62 -10.87 7.58
C VAL A 579 24.00 -10.33 7.18
N PRO A 580 24.94 -10.17 8.13
CA PRO A 580 26.30 -9.75 7.80
C PRO A 580 27.01 -10.81 6.94
N PRO A 581 28.00 -10.40 6.12
CA PRO A 581 28.87 -11.36 5.43
C PRO A 581 29.67 -12.20 6.45
N THR A 582 30.24 -13.31 6.01
CA THR A 582 31.21 -14.10 6.79
C THR A 582 32.61 -13.82 6.27
N ALA A 583 33.43 -13.14 7.08
CA ALA A 583 34.84 -12.91 6.78
C ALA A 583 35.64 -14.21 6.95
N ASP A 584 36.47 -14.54 5.96
CA ASP A 584 37.50 -15.57 6.05
C ASP A 584 38.60 -15.32 5.02
N PHE A 585 39.80 -15.79 5.30
CA PHE A 585 40.95 -15.69 4.41
C PHE A 585 42.02 -16.74 4.69
N TYR A 586 42.91 -16.98 3.73
CA TYR A 586 44.12 -17.75 3.98
C TYR A 586 45.36 -17.01 3.49
N MET A 587 46.51 -17.52 3.90
CA MET A 587 47.82 -16.94 3.64
C MET A 587 48.71 -18.01 3.02
N ASN A 588 49.49 -17.65 1.99
CA ASN A 588 50.37 -18.59 1.31
C ASN A 588 51.53 -19.11 2.22
N SER A 589 51.84 -18.39 3.30
CA SER A 589 52.79 -18.80 4.34
C SER A 589 52.41 -18.20 5.68
N THR A 590 52.50 -18.99 6.76
CA THR A 590 52.28 -18.55 8.15
C THR A 590 53.58 -18.28 8.90
N THR A 591 54.73 -18.69 8.36
CA THR A 591 56.07 -18.46 8.96
C THR A 591 57.13 -17.90 8.01
N PRO A 592 56.84 -16.85 7.21
CA PRO A 592 57.77 -16.32 6.21
C PRO A 592 58.92 -15.51 6.84
N CYS A 593 59.95 -15.28 6.04
CA CYS A 593 61.09 -14.45 6.42
C CYS A 593 60.76 -12.95 6.30
N LYS A 594 61.42 -12.09 7.09
CA LYS A 594 61.31 -10.64 6.91
C LYS A 594 61.62 -10.22 5.47
N ASN A 595 60.91 -9.21 4.96
CA ASN A 595 60.93 -8.71 3.58
C ASN A 595 60.44 -9.70 2.50
N GLN A 596 60.01 -10.91 2.86
CA GLN A 596 59.33 -11.81 1.93
C GLN A 596 57.91 -11.31 1.66
N LYS A 597 57.50 -11.27 0.39
CA LYS A 597 56.13 -10.97 -0.01
C LYS A 597 55.22 -12.16 0.33
N ILE A 598 54.08 -11.86 0.94
CA ILE A 598 53.09 -12.81 1.40
C ILE A 598 51.77 -12.47 0.71
N ASP A 599 51.11 -13.49 0.17
CA ASP A 599 49.80 -13.37 -0.44
C ASP A 599 48.72 -13.66 0.59
N PHE A 600 47.79 -12.73 0.71
CA PHE A 600 46.60 -12.79 1.53
C PHE A 600 45.39 -12.92 0.62
N ILE A 601 44.67 -14.04 0.69
CA ILE A 601 43.59 -14.33 -0.25
C ILE A 601 42.29 -14.46 0.52
N SER A 602 41.29 -13.64 0.16
CA SER A 602 39.97 -13.69 0.77
C SER A 602 39.22 -14.96 0.33
N ASN A 603 38.64 -15.65 1.31
CA ASN A 603 37.65 -16.71 1.11
C ASN A 603 36.29 -16.30 1.72
N SER A 604 36.08 -15.00 1.87
CA SER A 604 34.88 -14.46 2.50
C SER A 604 33.65 -14.74 1.66
N SER A 605 32.52 -14.98 2.32
CA SER A 605 31.25 -15.31 1.67
C SER A 605 30.12 -14.45 2.21
N SER A 606 29.05 -14.29 1.43
CA SER A 606 27.85 -13.61 1.89
C SER A 606 26.62 -14.27 1.26
N PRO A 607 25.68 -14.80 2.07
CA PRO A 607 24.60 -15.65 1.57
C PRO A 607 23.50 -14.89 0.82
N TYR A 608 23.22 -13.63 1.17
CA TYR A 608 22.04 -12.91 0.66
C TYR A 608 22.35 -11.58 -0.03
N SER A 609 23.50 -10.96 0.27
CA SER A 609 23.90 -9.66 -0.27
C SER A 609 25.36 -9.70 -0.71
N PRO A 610 25.73 -9.27 -1.93
CA PRO A 610 27.11 -9.30 -2.39
C PRO A 610 28.05 -8.50 -1.46
N ILE A 611 29.29 -8.97 -1.36
CA ILE A 611 30.38 -8.23 -0.72
C ILE A 611 30.76 -7.08 -1.66
N THR A 612 30.82 -5.86 -1.15
CA THR A 612 31.08 -4.64 -1.92
C THR A 612 32.39 -3.95 -1.51
N LYS A 613 32.91 -4.26 -0.32
CA LYS A 613 34.13 -3.64 0.20
C LYS A 613 34.92 -4.63 1.05
N ILE A 614 36.24 -4.54 0.96
CA ILE A 614 37.20 -5.33 1.74
C ILE A 614 38.32 -4.41 2.26
N LEU A 615 38.79 -4.66 3.48
CA LEU A 615 39.93 -3.98 4.10
C LEU A 615 40.80 -5.00 4.84
N TRP A 616 42.07 -5.03 4.50
CA TRP A 616 43.13 -5.75 5.20
C TRP A 616 43.82 -4.81 6.18
N ASN A 617 44.04 -5.28 7.41
CA ASN A 617 44.95 -4.70 8.39
C ASN A 617 45.99 -5.75 8.73
N PHE A 618 47.26 -5.47 8.42
CA PHE A 618 48.35 -6.43 8.59
C PHE A 618 48.93 -6.47 10.02
N GLY A 619 48.41 -5.65 10.94
CA GLY A 619 48.87 -5.63 12.34
C GLY A 619 50.21 -4.93 12.57
N ASP A 620 50.87 -4.44 11.52
CA ASP A 620 52.11 -3.66 11.59
C ASP A 620 51.91 -2.15 11.32
N GLY A 621 50.64 -1.71 11.31
CA GLY A 621 50.22 -0.35 10.99
C GLY A 621 49.88 -0.13 9.51
N ASN A 622 50.12 -1.10 8.63
CA ASN A 622 49.74 -1.00 7.22
C ASN A 622 48.37 -1.63 6.95
N THR A 623 47.65 -1.04 6.00
CA THR A 623 46.35 -1.54 5.52
C THR A 623 46.32 -1.61 4.00
N SER A 624 45.48 -2.47 3.43
CA SER A 624 45.26 -2.57 1.98
C SER A 624 43.81 -2.88 1.66
N THR A 625 43.30 -2.39 0.53
CA THR A 625 42.00 -2.83 -0.02
C THR A 625 42.13 -4.06 -0.93
N GLY A 626 43.37 -4.51 -1.18
CA GLY A 626 43.68 -5.59 -2.11
C GLY A 626 43.43 -5.21 -3.59
N GLU A 627 43.64 -6.20 -4.46
CA GLU A 627 43.32 -6.17 -5.89
C GLU A 627 42.49 -7.39 -6.26
N THR A 628 41.46 -7.18 -7.08
CA THR A 628 40.78 -8.27 -7.79
C THR A 628 41.47 -8.50 -9.11
N TYR A 629 41.89 -9.72 -9.39
CA TYR A 629 42.73 -10.02 -10.56
C TYR A 629 42.31 -11.26 -11.36
N ALA A 630 41.28 -11.98 -10.90
CA ALA A 630 40.76 -13.16 -11.56
C ALA A 630 39.34 -13.50 -11.07
N LEU A 631 38.68 -14.35 -11.86
CA LEU A 631 37.42 -14.99 -11.52
C LEU A 631 37.67 -16.49 -11.33
N GLU A 632 37.20 -17.04 -10.20
CA GLU A 632 37.24 -18.47 -9.87
C GLU A 632 36.03 -19.19 -10.45
N PHE A 633 36.27 -20.29 -11.14
CA PHE A 633 35.27 -21.14 -11.75
C PHE A 633 35.34 -22.53 -11.10
N GLY A 634 34.21 -23.04 -10.62
CA GLY A 634 34.01 -24.46 -10.38
C GLY A 634 33.46 -25.20 -11.61
N GLU A 635 33.35 -26.52 -11.52
CA GLU A 635 33.00 -27.39 -12.66
C GLU A 635 31.69 -27.01 -13.39
N ASN A 636 30.73 -26.39 -12.72
CA ASN A 636 29.46 -25.98 -13.34
C ASN A 636 29.34 -24.47 -13.57
N ASP A 637 30.37 -23.71 -13.24
CA ASP A 637 30.35 -22.26 -13.23
C ASP A 637 30.74 -21.71 -14.60
N TYR A 638 30.09 -20.62 -15.02
CA TYR A 638 30.39 -20.01 -16.31
C TYR A 638 30.01 -18.53 -16.38
N VAL A 639 30.69 -17.81 -17.27
CA VAL A 639 30.31 -16.47 -17.71
C VAL A 639 29.65 -16.58 -19.08
N GLU A 640 28.47 -15.97 -19.23
CA GLU A 640 27.66 -16.07 -20.44
C GLU A 640 27.42 -14.72 -21.11
N THR A 641 27.54 -14.69 -22.45
CA THR A 641 27.14 -13.56 -23.28
C THR A 641 26.84 -14.03 -24.71
N GLU A 642 26.67 -13.12 -25.65
CA GLU A 642 26.61 -13.42 -27.08
C GLU A 642 27.59 -12.58 -27.86
N ILE A 643 28.35 -13.21 -28.76
CA ILE A 643 29.32 -12.50 -29.62
C ILE A 643 29.29 -13.03 -31.05
N LYS A 644 29.65 -12.16 -32.00
CA LYS A 644 29.78 -12.50 -33.41
C LYS A 644 31.20 -12.98 -33.72
N MET A 645 31.32 -14.15 -34.32
CA MET A 645 32.60 -14.71 -34.80
C MET A 645 32.61 -14.76 -36.33
N ASN A 646 33.78 -14.60 -36.94
CA ASN A 646 33.98 -14.52 -38.39
C ASN A 646 34.88 -15.66 -38.90
N LYS A 647 35.14 -15.67 -40.22
CA LYS A 647 36.04 -16.64 -40.88
C LYS A 647 37.49 -16.66 -40.37
N SER A 648 37.89 -15.58 -39.68
CA SER A 648 39.16 -15.47 -38.95
C SER A 648 38.87 -14.85 -37.59
N PHE A 649 39.55 -15.34 -36.54
CA PHE A 649 39.39 -14.87 -35.17
C PHE A 649 40.56 -15.35 -34.29
N ALA A 650 40.71 -14.78 -33.10
CA ALA A 650 41.57 -15.32 -32.06
C ALA A 650 40.87 -15.27 -30.70
N ILE A 651 41.10 -16.30 -29.88
CA ILE A 651 40.63 -16.41 -28.50
C ILE A 651 41.87 -16.50 -27.63
N GLU A 652 41.97 -15.61 -26.66
CA GLU A 652 43.10 -15.50 -25.74
C GLU A 652 42.59 -15.42 -24.31
N MET A 653 43.29 -16.07 -23.38
CA MET A 653 43.00 -15.97 -21.95
C MET A 653 44.19 -16.44 -21.11
N TRP A 654 44.25 -15.98 -19.87
CA TRP A 654 45.10 -16.57 -18.85
C TRP A 654 44.28 -17.60 -18.07
N LEU A 655 44.85 -18.79 -17.86
CA LEU A 655 44.24 -19.91 -17.14
C LEU A 655 45.14 -20.31 -15.98
N ASN A 656 44.56 -20.57 -14.82
CA ASN A 656 45.22 -21.24 -13.71
C ASN A 656 44.40 -22.48 -13.35
N PRO A 657 44.71 -23.64 -13.96
CA PRO A 657 43.94 -24.87 -13.78
C PRO A 657 44.16 -25.47 -12.39
N SER A 658 43.08 -25.82 -11.69
CA SER A 658 43.11 -26.58 -10.44
C SER A 658 43.24 -28.09 -10.67
N PHE A 659 43.66 -28.51 -11.85
CA PHE A 659 43.72 -29.90 -12.29
C PHE A 659 45.00 -30.18 -13.09
N SER A 660 45.38 -31.46 -13.21
CA SER A 660 46.63 -31.87 -13.87
C SER A 660 46.40 -32.17 -15.36
N TYR A 661 47.42 -31.96 -16.19
CA TYR A 661 47.31 -32.19 -17.63
C TYR A 661 46.91 -33.62 -18.04
N ASP A 662 47.06 -34.61 -17.16
CA ASP A 662 46.84 -36.05 -17.41
C ASP A 662 45.77 -36.69 -16.50
N ASP A 663 44.92 -35.92 -15.81
CA ASP A 663 43.90 -36.41 -14.85
C ASP A 663 42.77 -37.32 -15.41
N GLY A 664 42.77 -37.63 -16.71
CA GLY A 664 41.74 -38.45 -17.34
C GLY A 664 40.35 -37.79 -17.51
N ILE A 665 40.17 -36.52 -17.13
CA ILE A 665 38.90 -35.78 -17.20
C ILE A 665 38.93 -34.76 -18.35
N THR A 666 37.75 -34.35 -18.83
CA THR A 666 37.61 -33.30 -19.86
C THR A 666 37.23 -31.97 -19.22
N HIS A 667 38.09 -30.96 -19.38
CA HIS A 667 37.89 -29.62 -18.83
C HIS A 667 37.75 -28.60 -19.95
N ARG A 668 36.61 -27.89 -20.01
CA ARG A 668 36.28 -26.91 -21.05
C ARG A 668 36.22 -25.51 -20.44
N TRP A 669 37.06 -24.63 -20.95
CA TRP A 669 37.12 -23.22 -20.53
C TRP A 669 36.52 -22.26 -21.55
N PHE A 670 36.25 -22.71 -22.78
CA PHE A 670 35.62 -21.87 -23.81
C PHE A 670 34.65 -22.66 -24.69
N PHE A 671 33.45 -22.11 -24.88
CA PHE A 671 32.46 -22.61 -25.80
C PHE A 671 31.71 -21.46 -26.46
N TRP A 672 31.73 -21.41 -27.78
CA TRP A 672 30.90 -20.51 -28.56
C TRP A 672 30.07 -21.33 -29.54
N GLY A 673 28.75 -21.16 -29.55
CA GLY A 673 27.86 -21.81 -30.52
C GLY A 673 26.77 -22.69 -29.93
N ASP A 674 26.30 -23.65 -30.73
CA ASP A 674 25.16 -24.52 -30.44
C ASP A 674 25.33 -25.90 -31.12
N LYS A 675 24.24 -26.67 -31.24
CA LYS A 675 24.22 -28.00 -31.89
C LYS A 675 24.60 -27.97 -33.38
N ASP A 676 24.32 -26.88 -34.08
CA ASP A 676 24.45 -26.72 -35.53
C ASP A 676 25.85 -26.23 -35.93
N GLY A 677 26.63 -25.72 -34.98
CA GLY A 677 28.04 -25.38 -35.18
C GLY A 677 28.62 -24.65 -33.97
N TYR A 678 29.88 -24.95 -33.64
CA TYR A 678 30.53 -24.42 -32.44
C TYR A 678 32.05 -24.30 -32.56
N ILE A 679 32.61 -23.43 -31.73
CA ILE A 679 34.03 -23.33 -31.39
C ILE A 679 34.18 -23.79 -29.95
N SER A 680 35.18 -24.61 -29.65
CA SER A 680 35.45 -25.00 -28.27
C SER A 680 36.94 -25.20 -28.01
N CYS A 681 37.38 -24.74 -26.84
CA CYS A 681 38.72 -24.98 -26.33
C CYS A 681 38.61 -25.77 -25.01
N PHE A 682 39.29 -26.91 -24.95
CA PHE A 682 39.24 -27.81 -23.80
C PHE A 682 40.46 -28.72 -23.73
N LYS A 683 40.79 -29.17 -22.52
CA LYS A 683 41.62 -30.34 -22.27
C LYS A 683 40.74 -31.58 -22.30
N TYR A 684 41.09 -32.61 -23.07
CA TYR A 684 40.32 -33.85 -23.17
C TYR A 684 40.89 -34.94 -22.25
N LYS A 685 40.11 -35.99 -22.00
CA LYS A 685 40.51 -37.15 -21.17
C LYS A 685 41.81 -37.86 -21.59
N ASN A 686 42.28 -37.65 -22.81
CA ASN A 686 43.54 -38.21 -23.32
C ASN A 686 44.77 -37.31 -23.06
N GLY A 687 44.64 -36.26 -22.24
CA GLY A 687 45.73 -35.36 -21.88
C GLY A 687 46.13 -34.33 -22.94
N ARG A 688 45.35 -34.20 -24.02
CA ARG A 688 45.58 -33.22 -25.08
C ARG A 688 44.66 -32.01 -24.94
N ILE A 689 45.19 -30.85 -25.26
CA ILE A 689 44.42 -29.63 -25.42
C ILE A 689 43.93 -29.55 -26.86
N TYR A 690 42.63 -29.32 -27.04
CA TYR A 690 41.94 -29.21 -28.31
C TYR A 690 41.47 -27.79 -28.54
N PHE A 691 41.73 -27.28 -29.74
CA PHE A 691 41.04 -26.13 -30.31
C PHE A 691 40.19 -26.62 -31.48
N VAL A 692 38.88 -26.59 -31.30
CA VAL A 692 37.88 -27.16 -32.22
C VAL A 692 37.11 -26.07 -32.93
N VAL A 693 36.89 -26.27 -34.24
CA VAL A 693 35.89 -25.56 -35.03
C VAL A 693 35.00 -26.58 -35.75
N LYS A 694 33.71 -26.62 -35.40
CA LYS A 694 32.68 -27.45 -36.06
C LYS A 694 31.73 -26.55 -36.84
N VAL A 695 31.68 -26.77 -38.15
CA VAL A 695 30.63 -26.22 -39.04
C VAL A 695 29.73 -27.38 -39.46
N THR A 696 30.15 -28.17 -40.45
CA THR A 696 29.46 -29.42 -40.84
C THR A 696 30.11 -30.64 -40.18
N LYS A 697 31.44 -30.68 -40.15
CA LYS A 697 32.26 -31.71 -39.49
C LYS A 697 33.12 -31.09 -38.40
N TRP A 698 33.43 -31.90 -37.40
CA TRP A 698 34.35 -31.54 -36.33
C TRP A 698 35.80 -31.55 -36.85
N ARG A 699 36.50 -30.41 -36.72
CA ARG A 699 37.92 -30.25 -37.09
C ARG A 699 38.64 -29.57 -35.92
N ALA A 700 39.89 -29.95 -35.69
CA ALA A 700 40.63 -29.44 -34.54
C ALA A 700 42.14 -29.40 -34.79
N ALA A 701 42.81 -28.45 -34.14
CA ALA A 701 44.22 -28.59 -33.77
C ALA A 701 44.30 -29.10 -32.33
N TYR A 702 45.26 -29.98 -32.06
CA TYR A 702 45.50 -30.49 -30.73
C TYR A 702 46.98 -30.76 -30.48
N SER A 703 47.39 -30.64 -29.22
CA SER A 703 48.73 -30.99 -28.76
C SER A 703 48.70 -31.48 -27.31
N THR A 704 49.68 -32.31 -26.93
CA THR A 704 49.92 -32.62 -25.52
C THR A 704 50.78 -31.51 -24.94
N ILE A 705 50.24 -30.75 -23.99
CA ILE A 705 50.96 -29.68 -23.28
C ILE A 705 51.03 -30.10 -21.82
N LYS A 706 52.26 -30.26 -21.30
CA LYS A 706 52.48 -30.48 -19.88
C LYS A 706 52.50 -29.11 -19.20
N TYR A 707 51.61 -28.91 -18.25
CA TYR A 707 51.51 -27.70 -17.45
C TYR A 707 51.44 -28.06 -15.97
N GLU A 708 51.83 -27.11 -15.11
CA GLU A 708 51.77 -27.27 -13.67
C GLU A 708 50.36 -26.89 -13.18
N LYS A 709 49.84 -27.66 -12.21
CA LYS A 709 48.56 -27.35 -11.57
C LYS A 709 48.76 -26.12 -10.67
N ASN A 710 47.72 -25.30 -10.54
CA ASN A 710 47.69 -24.10 -9.70
C ASN A 710 48.67 -22.98 -10.16
N THR A 711 49.16 -23.02 -11.40
CA THR A 711 50.02 -21.99 -12.00
C THR A 711 49.34 -21.29 -13.17
N TRP A 712 49.63 -20.01 -13.35
CA TRP A 712 49.11 -19.23 -14.47
C TRP A 712 49.81 -19.61 -15.79
N HIS A 713 49.00 -19.91 -16.80
CA HIS A 713 49.42 -20.16 -18.17
C HIS A 713 48.67 -19.27 -19.15
N HIS A 714 49.32 -18.90 -20.23
CA HIS A 714 48.72 -18.12 -21.32
C HIS A 714 48.28 -19.06 -22.44
N PHE A 715 46.98 -19.07 -22.72
CA PHE A 715 46.37 -19.84 -23.79
C PHE A 715 45.93 -18.92 -24.91
N LEU A 716 46.30 -19.25 -26.15
CA LEU A 716 45.78 -18.55 -27.33
C LEU A 716 45.50 -19.52 -28.47
N ALA A 717 44.31 -19.40 -29.05
CA ALA A 717 43.86 -20.13 -30.22
C ALA A 717 43.50 -19.14 -31.33
N SER A 718 44.20 -19.22 -32.47
CA SER A 718 43.94 -18.35 -33.62
C SER A 718 43.53 -19.15 -34.85
N TYR A 719 42.52 -18.65 -35.55
CA TYR A 719 41.92 -19.28 -36.72
C TYR A 719 41.97 -18.34 -37.92
N ASN A 720 42.38 -18.86 -39.07
CA ASN A 720 42.42 -18.10 -40.32
C ASN A 720 41.98 -18.95 -41.50
N ASN A 721 40.73 -18.79 -41.94
CA ASN A 721 40.20 -19.41 -43.17
C ASN A 721 40.48 -20.91 -43.29
N GLY A 722 40.26 -21.70 -42.24
CA GLY A 722 40.53 -23.15 -42.26
C GLY A 722 41.85 -23.56 -41.62
N ASN A 723 42.68 -22.61 -41.20
CA ASN A 723 43.97 -22.89 -40.55
C ASN A 723 43.89 -22.60 -39.06
N PHE A 724 44.25 -23.59 -38.24
CA PHE A 724 44.31 -23.52 -36.79
C PHE A 724 45.75 -23.24 -36.35
N HIS A 725 45.92 -22.33 -35.39
CA HIS A 725 47.16 -22.08 -34.69
C HIS A 725 46.88 -22.09 -33.19
N LEU A 726 47.59 -22.96 -32.48
CA LEU A 726 47.48 -23.12 -31.04
C LEU A 726 48.79 -22.66 -30.39
N TYR A 727 48.68 -21.80 -29.39
CA TYR A 727 49.80 -21.25 -28.64
C TYR A 727 49.63 -21.51 -27.15
N TRP A 728 50.74 -21.73 -26.48
CA TRP A 728 50.82 -21.89 -25.03
C TRP A 728 52.05 -21.13 -24.51
N ASP A 729 51.86 -20.30 -23.49
CA ASP A 729 52.91 -19.45 -22.89
C ASP A 729 53.71 -18.67 -23.95
N GLY A 730 52.99 -18.04 -24.88
CA GLY A 730 53.57 -17.23 -25.97
C GLY A 730 54.25 -18.01 -27.10
N LYS A 731 54.27 -19.36 -27.06
CA LYS A 731 54.94 -20.21 -28.07
C LYS A 731 53.92 -20.94 -28.94
N LEU A 732 54.17 -21.04 -30.25
CA LEU A 732 53.36 -21.84 -31.16
C LEU A 732 53.58 -23.33 -30.86
N VAL A 733 52.54 -24.04 -30.41
CA VAL A 733 52.59 -25.47 -30.10
C VAL A 733 52.06 -26.35 -31.23
N LYS A 734 51.12 -25.84 -32.04
CA LYS A 734 50.54 -26.59 -33.16
C LYS A 734 50.00 -25.67 -34.24
N SER A 735 50.26 -26.03 -35.50
CA SER A 735 49.53 -25.53 -36.66
C SER A 735 48.88 -26.71 -37.39
N SER A 736 47.66 -26.52 -37.90
CA SER A 736 46.93 -27.52 -38.69
C SER A 736 46.06 -26.83 -39.73
N ALA A 737 46.05 -27.35 -40.95
CA ALA A 737 45.15 -26.93 -42.02
C ALA A 737 43.92 -27.87 -42.13
N GLY A 738 42.97 -27.55 -43.00
CA GLY A 738 41.82 -28.41 -43.32
C GLY A 738 40.57 -28.20 -42.45
N GLY A 739 40.49 -27.07 -41.75
CA GLY A 739 39.30 -26.59 -41.07
C GLY A 739 38.23 -26.07 -42.06
N ASN A 740 36.99 -25.99 -41.59
CA ASN A 740 35.88 -25.45 -42.38
C ASN A 740 35.84 -23.91 -42.28
N ILE A 741 35.35 -23.24 -43.32
CA ILE A 741 35.13 -21.79 -43.25
C ILE A 741 33.94 -21.53 -42.32
N LEU A 742 34.18 -20.79 -41.23
CA LEU A 742 33.14 -20.42 -40.28
C LEU A 742 32.27 -19.30 -40.87
N PRO A 743 30.93 -19.43 -40.87
CA PRO A 743 30.06 -18.35 -41.28
C PRO A 743 30.10 -17.20 -40.26
N SER A 744 29.88 -15.97 -40.74
CA SER A 744 29.83 -14.77 -39.91
C SER A 744 28.50 -14.68 -39.18
N VAL A 745 28.42 -15.26 -37.98
CA VAL A 745 27.17 -15.36 -37.20
C VAL A 745 27.39 -14.95 -35.75
N LYS A 746 26.33 -14.48 -35.09
CA LYS A 746 26.30 -14.20 -33.66
C LYS A 746 25.72 -15.42 -32.93
N LYS A 747 26.41 -15.91 -31.91
CA LYS A 747 25.94 -17.01 -31.07
C LYS A 747 26.32 -16.80 -29.61
N ARG A 748 25.71 -17.61 -28.74
CA ARG A 748 26.03 -17.72 -27.31
C ARG A 748 27.50 -18.08 -27.10
N LEU A 749 28.14 -17.36 -26.18
CA LEU A 749 29.47 -17.61 -25.66
C LEU A 749 29.36 -18.01 -24.19
N ARG A 750 30.10 -19.05 -23.80
CA ARG A 750 30.38 -19.42 -22.41
C ARG A 750 31.87 -19.52 -22.18
N ILE A 751 32.34 -18.84 -21.14
CA ILE A 751 33.67 -19.02 -20.56
C ILE A 751 33.47 -19.91 -19.32
N GLY A 752 34.18 -21.02 -19.22
CA GLY A 752 33.94 -22.06 -18.20
C GLY A 752 32.91 -23.13 -18.61
N GLY A 753 32.21 -23.69 -17.63
CA GLY A 753 31.14 -24.69 -17.78
C GLY A 753 31.56 -26.16 -17.70
N SER A 754 32.86 -26.44 -17.64
CA SER A 754 33.44 -27.68 -17.09
C SER A 754 34.90 -27.47 -16.66
N PHE A 755 35.24 -26.24 -16.27
CA PHE A 755 36.59 -25.82 -15.89
C PHE A 755 36.63 -25.58 -14.39
N ASP A 756 37.69 -26.06 -13.74
CA ASP A 756 37.95 -25.82 -12.32
C ASP A 756 39.27 -25.06 -12.18
N GLY A 757 39.21 -23.85 -11.63
CA GLY A 757 40.35 -22.96 -11.43
C GLY A 757 40.06 -21.50 -11.77
N TYR A 758 41.11 -20.72 -12.03
CA TYR A 758 41.00 -19.28 -12.23
C TYR A 758 41.18 -18.88 -13.70
N ILE A 759 40.39 -17.91 -14.16
CA ILE A 759 40.56 -17.30 -15.48
C ILE A 759 40.69 -15.79 -15.30
N ARG A 760 41.53 -15.16 -16.12
CA ARG A 760 41.61 -13.70 -16.24
C ARG A 760 41.93 -13.27 -17.66
N GLU A 761 41.70 -11.99 -17.94
CA GLU A 761 42.19 -11.35 -19.18
C GLU A 761 41.72 -12.07 -20.45
N VAL A 762 40.42 -12.40 -20.53
CA VAL A 762 39.83 -13.08 -21.68
C VAL A 762 39.62 -12.07 -22.80
N ARG A 763 40.22 -12.34 -23.96
CA ARG A 763 40.19 -11.47 -25.14
C ARG A 763 39.72 -12.23 -26.36
N ILE A 764 38.90 -11.56 -27.16
CA ILE A 764 38.45 -12.07 -28.46
C ILE A 764 38.81 -11.07 -29.54
N TYR A 765 39.42 -11.59 -30.61
CA TYR A 765 39.79 -10.83 -31.79
C TYR A 765 38.98 -11.30 -33.00
N ASP A 766 38.58 -10.37 -33.86
CA ASP A 766 37.86 -10.66 -35.12
C ASP A 766 38.80 -10.98 -36.30
N ARG A 767 40.07 -11.19 -36.00
CA ARG A 767 41.13 -11.51 -36.94
C ARG A 767 42.09 -12.54 -36.39
N TYR A 768 42.93 -13.06 -37.29
CA TYR A 768 44.09 -13.84 -36.92
C TYR A 768 45.18 -12.97 -36.28
N LEU A 769 45.88 -13.52 -35.28
CA LEU A 769 47.01 -12.89 -34.61
C LEU A 769 48.33 -13.51 -35.08
N LYS A 770 49.28 -12.68 -35.49
CA LYS A 770 50.63 -13.12 -35.86
C LYS A 770 51.42 -13.50 -34.60
N ILE A 771 52.41 -14.38 -34.73
CA ILE A 771 53.25 -14.82 -33.60
C ILE A 771 53.90 -13.66 -32.83
N ASP A 772 54.32 -12.59 -33.50
CA ASP A 772 54.91 -11.43 -32.82
C ASP A 772 53.87 -10.71 -31.94
N GLU A 773 52.63 -10.60 -32.41
CA GLU A 773 51.52 -10.03 -31.64
C GLU A 773 51.17 -10.93 -30.45
N VAL A 774 51.19 -12.25 -30.64
CA VAL A 774 50.98 -13.22 -29.54
C VAL A 774 52.06 -13.08 -28.46
N LYS A 775 53.32 -12.93 -28.86
CA LYS A 775 54.43 -12.72 -27.92
C LYS A 775 54.33 -11.38 -27.18
N GLN A 776 53.90 -10.31 -27.86
CA GLN A 776 53.66 -9.01 -27.23
C GLN A 776 52.50 -9.09 -26.23
N ASN A 777 51.38 -9.71 -26.59
CA ASN A 777 50.25 -9.92 -25.68
C ASN A 777 50.66 -10.73 -24.44
N TYR A 778 51.48 -11.76 -24.60
CA TYR A 778 51.98 -12.60 -23.50
C TYR A 778 52.78 -11.82 -22.45
N ILE A 779 53.62 -10.87 -22.88
CA ILE A 779 54.40 -10.01 -21.97
C ILE A 779 53.62 -8.77 -21.49
N GLY A 780 52.33 -8.64 -21.83
CA GLY A 780 51.44 -7.57 -21.40
C GLY A 780 51.28 -6.40 -22.36
N ASN A 781 51.98 -6.39 -23.51
CA ASN A 781 51.82 -5.38 -24.57
C ASN A 781 50.66 -5.75 -25.49
N VAL A 782 49.43 -5.65 -24.98
CA VAL A 782 48.22 -6.12 -25.66
C VAL A 782 47.95 -5.33 -26.94
N THR A 783 47.86 -6.03 -28.07
CA THR A 783 47.42 -5.45 -29.34
C THR A 783 45.94 -5.14 -29.30
N MET A 784 45.59 -3.91 -29.67
CA MET A 784 44.20 -3.42 -29.74
C MET A 784 43.58 -3.61 -31.13
N ASN A 785 44.40 -3.84 -32.14
CA ASN A 785 43.93 -4.00 -33.51
C ASN A 785 43.10 -5.29 -33.64
N GLY A 786 41.85 -5.18 -34.08
CA GLY A 786 40.91 -6.29 -34.23
C GLY A 786 40.43 -6.90 -32.92
N LEU A 787 40.67 -6.26 -31.76
CA LEU A 787 40.13 -6.69 -30.47
C LEU A 787 38.66 -6.27 -30.39
N ILE A 788 37.76 -7.21 -30.10
CA ILE A 788 36.30 -6.97 -30.09
C ILE A 788 35.63 -7.22 -28.74
N ALA A 789 36.30 -7.91 -27.83
CA ALA A 789 35.86 -8.06 -26.44
C ALA A 789 37.06 -8.29 -25.53
N TRP A 790 37.03 -7.71 -24.34
CA TRP A 790 38.04 -7.92 -23.30
C TRP A 790 37.43 -7.92 -21.90
N TRP A 791 37.32 -9.11 -21.30
CA TRP A 791 36.93 -9.28 -19.90
C TRP A 791 38.19 -9.45 -19.05
N LYS A 792 38.53 -8.44 -18.27
CA LYS A 792 39.70 -8.45 -17.38
C LYS A 792 39.49 -9.35 -16.17
N PHE A 793 38.24 -9.43 -15.69
CA PHE A 793 37.86 -10.08 -14.44
C PHE A 793 38.52 -9.43 -13.21
N ASN A 794 38.44 -8.10 -13.14
CA ASN A 794 38.98 -7.26 -12.08
C ASN A 794 37.93 -6.35 -11.41
N GLU A 795 36.65 -6.61 -11.67
CA GLU A 795 35.51 -5.81 -11.17
C GLU A 795 35.34 -5.96 -9.66
N GLY A 796 35.71 -7.11 -9.10
CA GLY A 796 35.74 -7.37 -7.66
C GLY A 796 34.40 -7.65 -7.01
N TYR A 797 33.28 -7.35 -7.67
CA TYR A 797 31.96 -7.61 -7.11
C TYR A 797 30.89 -7.63 -8.20
N GLY A 798 29.69 -8.08 -7.82
CA GLY A 798 28.53 -8.16 -8.70
C GLY A 798 28.49 -9.42 -9.56
N SER A 799 27.43 -9.54 -10.37
CA SER A 799 27.16 -10.69 -11.24
C SER A 799 27.40 -10.40 -12.72
N ILE A 800 28.09 -9.30 -13.04
CA ILE A 800 28.40 -8.86 -14.40
C ILE A 800 29.91 -8.73 -14.55
N ALA A 801 30.47 -9.39 -15.57
CA ALA A 801 31.81 -9.14 -16.07
C ALA A 801 31.73 -8.14 -17.22
N TYR A 802 32.36 -6.98 -17.09
CA TYR A 802 32.26 -5.91 -18.07
C TYR A 802 33.27 -6.12 -19.21
N ASP A 803 32.78 -5.92 -20.43
CA ASP A 803 33.65 -5.86 -21.61
C ASP A 803 34.32 -4.48 -21.67
N SER A 804 35.65 -4.46 -21.57
CA SER A 804 36.45 -3.21 -21.59
C SER A 804 36.59 -2.57 -22.97
N ILE A 805 36.08 -3.21 -24.03
CA ILE A 805 36.25 -2.78 -25.42
C ILE A 805 34.92 -2.47 -26.09
N GLY A 806 33.94 -3.36 -25.94
CA GLY A 806 32.65 -3.27 -26.59
C GLY A 806 31.50 -3.17 -25.61
N ASN A 807 30.41 -3.87 -25.93
CA ASN A 807 29.22 -3.95 -25.08
C ASN A 807 28.79 -5.42 -24.89
N HIS A 808 29.76 -6.33 -24.87
CA HIS A 808 29.52 -7.77 -24.68
C HIS A 808 29.63 -8.15 -23.20
N ASN A 809 28.93 -7.45 -22.32
CA ASN A 809 28.98 -7.76 -20.88
C ASN A 809 28.54 -9.22 -20.64
N GLY A 810 29.26 -9.91 -19.77
CA GLY A 810 29.02 -11.31 -19.40
C GLY A 810 28.23 -11.43 -18.11
N THR A 811 27.22 -12.28 -18.07
CA THR A 811 26.51 -12.64 -16.83
C THR A 811 27.24 -13.79 -16.14
N ILE A 812 27.55 -13.63 -14.86
CA ILE A 812 28.31 -14.59 -14.05
C ILE A 812 27.36 -15.59 -13.40
N HIS A 813 27.64 -16.88 -13.53
CA HIS A 813 26.88 -17.97 -12.91
C HIS A 813 27.83 -18.83 -12.07
N GLY A 814 27.68 -18.78 -10.74
CA GLY A 814 28.43 -19.59 -9.77
C GLY A 814 29.87 -19.14 -9.48
N CYS A 815 30.48 -18.36 -10.38
CA CYS A 815 31.88 -17.93 -10.24
C CYS A 815 32.09 -16.95 -9.06
N LYS A 816 33.30 -16.94 -8.49
CA LYS A 816 33.67 -16.05 -7.36
C LYS A 816 34.80 -15.09 -7.72
N TRP A 817 34.67 -13.84 -7.29
CA TRP A 817 35.74 -12.85 -7.41
C TRP A 817 36.87 -13.17 -6.42
N ILE A 818 38.11 -13.19 -6.91
CA ILE A 818 39.27 -13.40 -6.04
C ILE A 818 39.89 -12.06 -5.68
N HIS A 819 39.83 -11.73 -4.38
CA HIS A 819 40.52 -10.59 -3.81
C HIS A 819 41.80 -11.08 -3.14
N HIS A 820 42.92 -10.49 -3.54
CA HIS A 820 44.20 -10.73 -2.88
C HIS A 820 44.84 -9.42 -2.45
N ALA A 821 45.65 -9.48 -1.41
CA ALA A 821 46.57 -8.42 -1.05
C ALA A 821 47.97 -9.01 -0.87
N VAL A 822 48.99 -8.24 -1.26
CA VAL A 822 50.39 -8.61 -1.08
C VAL A 822 51.01 -7.70 -0.04
N HIS A 823 51.63 -8.26 0.99
CA HIS A 823 52.33 -7.49 2.02
C HIS A 823 53.66 -8.12 2.40
N ALA A 824 54.61 -7.30 2.87
CA ALA A 824 55.91 -7.75 3.34
C ALA A 824 56.29 -7.03 4.64
N TYR A 825 56.65 -7.80 5.66
CA TYR A 825 56.97 -7.27 6.99
C TYR A 825 58.44 -6.92 7.10
N LYS A 826 58.73 -5.69 7.53
CA LYS A 826 60.12 -5.19 7.69
C LYS A 826 60.82 -5.71 8.95
N LYS A 827 60.05 -6.12 9.96
CA LYS A 827 60.57 -6.59 11.26
C LYS A 827 60.08 -8.02 11.52
N ALA A 828 60.92 -8.81 12.17
CA ALA A 828 60.51 -10.10 12.72
C ALA A 828 59.59 -9.88 13.92
N GLY A 829 58.65 -10.78 14.13
CA GLY A 829 57.61 -10.63 15.16
C GLY A 829 56.36 -11.42 14.84
N THR A 830 55.41 -11.39 15.76
CA THR A 830 54.09 -11.99 15.58
C THR A 830 53.09 -10.88 15.30
N TYR A 831 52.27 -11.03 14.25
CA TYR A 831 51.30 -10.03 13.82
C TYR A 831 49.91 -10.66 13.71
N ASN A 832 48.89 -9.89 14.10
CA ASN A 832 47.49 -10.25 13.92
C ASN A 832 46.96 -9.59 12.66
N VAL A 833 46.72 -10.40 11.63
CA VAL A 833 46.17 -9.93 10.37
C VAL A 833 44.67 -10.01 10.44
N THR A 834 44.01 -8.88 10.22
CA THR A 834 42.54 -8.79 10.26
C THR A 834 42.01 -8.44 8.87
N LEU A 835 41.06 -9.24 8.40
CA LEU A 835 40.27 -8.98 7.21
C LEU A 835 38.88 -8.48 7.64
N THR A 836 38.51 -7.28 7.20
CA THR A 836 37.14 -6.76 7.33
C THR A 836 36.45 -6.78 5.97
N VAL A 837 35.23 -7.31 5.92
CA VAL A 837 34.40 -7.31 4.70
C VAL A 837 33.04 -6.68 4.98
N TRP A 838 32.50 -5.96 3.99
CA TRP A 838 31.17 -5.35 4.03
C TRP A 838 30.31 -5.85 2.89
N ASN A 839 29.03 -6.06 3.15
CA ASN A 839 28.03 -6.31 2.11
C ASN A 839 27.39 -5.01 1.59
N GLU A 840 26.53 -5.12 0.58
CA GLU A 840 25.81 -3.98 -0.03
C GLU A 840 24.97 -3.17 0.97
N LYS A 841 24.54 -3.79 2.07
CA LYS A 841 23.77 -3.12 3.13
C LYS A 841 24.66 -2.36 4.12
N GLY A 842 25.98 -2.48 4.00
CA GLY A 842 26.95 -1.89 4.90
C GLY A 842 27.18 -2.71 6.17
N LEU A 843 26.59 -3.91 6.30
CA LEU A 843 26.88 -4.82 7.39
C LEU A 843 28.29 -5.39 7.23
N LYS A 844 29.03 -5.47 8.34
CA LYS A 844 30.43 -5.90 8.33
C LYS A 844 30.67 -7.16 9.16
N SER A 845 31.73 -7.86 8.80
CA SER A 845 32.30 -8.98 9.56
C SER A 845 33.82 -8.95 9.47
N GLU A 846 34.48 -9.52 10.47
CA GLU A 846 35.92 -9.50 10.64
C GLU A 846 36.45 -10.91 10.94
N ALA A 847 37.58 -11.26 10.33
CA ALA A 847 38.34 -12.46 10.64
C ALA A 847 39.78 -12.08 10.95
N THR A 848 40.36 -12.65 12.00
CA THR A 848 41.75 -12.40 12.41
C THR A 848 42.53 -13.70 12.43
N LYS A 849 43.70 -13.73 11.79
CA LYS A 849 44.65 -14.86 11.83
C LYS A 849 46.05 -14.36 12.16
N GLU A 850 46.79 -15.17 12.91
CA GLU A 850 48.15 -14.86 13.34
C GLU A 850 49.18 -15.26 12.26
N ILE A 851 50.22 -14.44 12.10
CA ILE A 851 51.40 -14.74 11.29
C ILE A 851 52.69 -14.47 12.07
N ILE A 852 53.67 -15.36 11.94
CA ILE A 852 54.96 -15.27 12.62
C ILE A 852 56.06 -14.97 11.60
N ILE A 853 56.63 -13.78 11.64
CA ILE A 853 57.72 -13.35 10.75
C ILE A 853 59.06 -13.70 11.38
N LYS A 854 59.85 -14.54 10.69
CA LYS A 854 61.17 -14.97 11.15
C LYS A 854 62.28 -14.04 10.68
N ASP A 855 63.32 -13.93 11.50
CA ASP A 855 64.59 -13.38 11.05
C ASP A 855 65.42 -14.50 10.40
N CYS A 856 65.35 -14.57 9.07
CA CYS A 856 66.11 -15.57 8.32
C CYS A 856 67.46 -15.00 7.91
N ALA A 857 68.54 -15.69 8.28
CA ALA A 857 69.88 -15.32 7.84
C ALA A 857 70.01 -15.44 6.32
N ILE A 858 70.50 -14.38 5.67
CA ILE A 858 70.86 -14.42 4.24
C ILE A 858 72.11 -15.29 4.11
N ALA A 859 71.99 -16.51 3.61
CA ALA A 859 73.15 -17.31 3.24
C ALA A 859 73.78 -16.69 1.98
N ARG A 860 74.85 -15.90 2.14
CA ARG A 860 75.77 -15.60 1.03
C ARG A 860 76.57 -16.86 0.74
N THR A 861 76.29 -17.54 -0.35
CA THR A 861 77.21 -18.53 -0.92
C THR A 861 78.39 -17.77 -1.53
N ASN A 862 79.49 -17.68 -0.78
CA ASN A 862 80.81 -17.38 -1.35
C ASN A 862 81.35 -18.67 -1.96
N ASP A 863 81.11 -18.90 -3.25
CA ASP A 863 81.93 -19.85 -4.03
C ASP A 863 83.13 -19.08 -4.57
N PHE A 864 84.22 -19.09 -3.81
CA PHE A 864 85.58 -18.93 -4.30
C PHE A 864 86.36 -20.12 -3.80
N THR A 865 86.60 -21.10 -4.68
CA THR A 865 87.72 -22.02 -4.55
C THR A 865 88.61 -21.85 -5.76
N ASP A 866 89.58 -20.98 -5.57
CA ASP A 866 90.82 -20.89 -6.33
C ASP A 866 91.77 -21.96 -5.75
N LYS A 867 92.22 -22.92 -6.57
CA LYS A 867 93.40 -23.76 -6.30
C LYS A 867 93.93 -24.35 -7.62
N ASN A 868 95.08 -23.78 -8.03
CA ASN A 868 96.18 -24.31 -8.85
C ASN A 868 95.88 -25.05 -10.15
#